data_AF-A0A2E5E025-F1
#
_entry.id   AF-A0A2E5E025-F1
#
_cell.length_a   1.000
_cell.length_b   1.000
_cell.length_c   1.000
_cell.angle_alpha   90.00
_cell.angle_beta   90.00
_cell.angle_gamma   90.00
#
_symmetry.space_group_name_H-M   'P 1'
#
loop_
_entity.id
_entity.type
_entity.pdbx_description
1 polymer ?
#
loop_
_entity_poly.entity_id
_entity_poly.type
_entity_poly.pdbx_seq_one_letter_code
_entity_poly.pdbx_strand_id
1 'polypeptide(L)'
;MRFVTLVLACLAGTASADVIIVPDDYAKIKEAINAATAGDEIHVRAGTYYENEISPNGKKISIIGELSNDGDLLTTIDGYAAGSVIICEDEETPATIFSNLIIANGKGSWHSGHSFGGGLLNMNDSHATFTNCLFTSNEAEYGAGIICLSGSPDFSDCEIIGNSAIIEGGGLYVASGQPVLSGCWICDNTPEQIVGNYQESGLNCIQNECKDSDDDGVPDCLDPCPHWTGTCVDGISIMEVAPGESIQAAIDASPPGGLVQLEEGIYEEGNLTTNGKAITIDGVPPTMEKGIAYEICYGYYVGSMIEPPPGEVAFLIQDGEGEDTVLQELVLIGDGSQVEASSPTFKSVVFTAYGIGDNFESAIHCHGEGSPVFEDCIFYTYMGNIWDEGIKNSDGVTTRIESCTFWSGDAFFYRGISNSNCSVTINNCDINGMGTAIYNYGSNSTINNCDLSSNNNTGAVNYYGAPVFIGCNLSGNNDPNVQWGTGVWNEGTKASFVNCDLSSNTGGYNGYGALNFSSEVTFLGCRMKNNGTSDYYQVEDLVSGAIINTNSTSYVIATEISGNEAYLCPTASIDSDADSLAIISYSKICSNDLNPINGTYTEAAGNCITTNCSDLVDDADADGVPDCMDQCPGIPDVDTDEDGIADCHDQCPDAPDLDMDRDGVADCVDVCPGFDDTLDSDGDGTPDGCETCEGDLDGSGSVGIADLLIVIDLWGTPGGDCDGDGDTDIEDLLVLIGNWDSCN
;
A
#
# COMPACT_ATOMS: atom_id res chain seq x y z
N MET A 1 -22.74 -84.97 40.81
CA MET A 1 -21.75 -84.71 41.89
C MET A 1 -20.90 -83.55 41.41
N ARG A 2 -21.03 -82.39 42.07
CA ARG A 2 -20.31 -81.15 41.77
C ARG A 2 -18.82 -81.33 42.07
N PHE A 3 -17.94 -80.73 41.26
CA PHE A 3 -16.80 -79.94 41.75
C PHE A 3 -16.48 -78.88 40.68
N VAL A 4 -16.74 -77.62 41.05
CA VAL A 4 -16.37 -76.42 40.30
C VAL A 4 -15.07 -75.92 40.91
N THR A 5 -14.06 -75.72 40.08
CA THR A 5 -12.79 -75.09 40.41
C THR A 5 -13.03 -73.59 40.62
N LEU A 6 -12.83 -73.09 41.84
CA LEU A 6 -12.87 -71.66 42.15
C LEU A 6 -11.45 -71.11 41.98
N VAL A 7 -11.22 -70.36 40.90
CA VAL A 7 -10.03 -69.52 40.73
C VAL A 7 -10.27 -68.25 41.54
N LEU A 8 -9.43 -68.00 42.54
CA LEU A 8 -9.42 -66.79 43.33
C LEU A 8 -8.75 -65.68 42.49
N ALA A 9 -9.55 -64.87 41.80
CA ALA A 9 -9.09 -63.64 41.16
C ALA A 9 -8.89 -62.58 42.24
N CYS A 10 -7.64 -62.20 42.48
CA CYS A 10 -7.29 -61.02 43.28
C CYS A 10 -7.70 -59.78 42.48
N LEU A 11 -8.78 -59.12 42.88
CA LEU A 11 -9.16 -57.81 42.36
C LEU A 11 -8.22 -56.78 42.99
N ALA A 12 -7.19 -56.36 42.24
CA ALA A 12 -6.48 -55.12 42.53
C ALA A 12 -7.46 -53.98 42.26
N GLY A 13 -7.93 -53.32 43.33
CA GLY A 13 -8.64 -52.06 43.21
C GLY A 13 -7.66 -51.01 42.69
N THR A 14 -8.04 -50.29 41.64
CA THR A 14 -7.38 -49.06 41.22
C THR A 14 -7.58 -48.03 42.34
N ALA A 15 -6.52 -47.72 43.09
CA ALA A 15 -6.52 -46.55 43.97
C ALA A 15 -6.63 -45.30 43.08
N SER A 16 -7.61 -44.45 43.38
CA SER A 16 -7.64 -43.09 42.84
C SER A 16 -6.54 -42.30 43.54
N ALA A 17 -5.83 -41.44 42.81
CA ALA A 17 -4.96 -40.44 43.42
C ALA A 17 -5.82 -39.54 44.32
N ASP A 18 -5.44 -39.40 45.58
CA ASP A 18 -6.05 -38.46 46.52
C ASP A 18 -5.29 -37.13 46.47
N VAL A 19 -6.02 -36.02 46.67
CA VAL A 19 -5.45 -34.67 46.80
C VAL A 19 -5.41 -34.32 48.28
N ILE A 20 -4.21 -34.09 48.80
CA ILE A 20 -3.94 -33.69 50.19
C ILE A 20 -3.59 -32.21 50.19
N ILE A 21 -4.25 -31.41 51.01
CA ILE A 21 -4.03 -29.96 51.08
C ILE A 21 -3.27 -29.63 52.37
N VAL A 22 -2.13 -28.94 52.25
CA VAL A 22 -1.35 -28.43 53.38
C VAL A 22 -1.57 -26.91 53.45
N PRO A 23 -1.95 -26.33 54.60
CA PRO A 23 -2.01 -26.93 55.93
C PRO A 23 -3.38 -27.52 56.34
N ASP A 24 -4.36 -27.57 55.43
CA ASP A 24 -5.76 -27.88 55.74
C ASP A 24 -5.99 -29.30 56.29
N ASP A 25 -5.44 -30.31 55.63
CA ASP A 25 -5.55 -31.71 56.01
C ASP A 25 -4.44 -32.12 56.99
N TYR A 26 -3.24 -31.58 56.79
CA TYR A 26 -2.08 -31.79 57.64
C TYR A 26 -1.33 -30.48 57.84
N ALA A 27 -0.96 -30.16 59.08
CA ALA A 27 -0.29 -28.90 59.41
C ALA A 27 1.15 -28.80 58.84
N LYS A 28 1.73 -29.91 58.41
CA LYS A 28 3.12 -30.03 57.95
C LYS A 28 3.21 -30.86 56.67
N ILE A 29 4.14 -30.50 55.80
CA ILE A 29 4.41 -31.19 54.54
C ILE A 29 4.88 -32.61 54.83
N LYS A 30 5.77 -32.82 55.81
CA LYS A 30 6.22 -34.18 56.18
C LYS A 30 5.09 -35.09 56.66
N GLU A 31 4.08 -34.54 57.33
CA GLU A 31 2.93 -35.31 57.80
C GLU A 31 2.04 -35.72 56.62
N ALA A 32 1.82 -34.81 55.66
CA ALA A 32 1.14 -35.10 54.42
C ALA A 32 1.87 -36.19 53.62
N ILE A 33 3.20 -36.11 53.47
CA ILE A 33 3.99 -37.14 52.79
C ILE A 33 3.84 -38.49 53.46
N ASN A 34 3.86 -38.55 54.80
CA ASN A 34 3.69 -39.81 55.53
C ASN A 34 2.34 -40.46 55.24
N ALA A 35 1.27 -39.67 55.14
CA ALA A 35 -0.07 -40.12 54.83
C ALA A 35 -0.27 -40.50 53.35
N ALA A 36 0.43 -39.81 52.45
CA ALA A 36 0.32 -40.01 51.01
C ALA A 36 0.74 -41.41 50.56
N THR A 37 0.13 -41.88 49.49
CA THR A 37 0.40 -43.12 48.78
C THR A 37 0.76 -42.82 47.32
N ALA A 38 1.25 -43.82 46.59
CA ALA A 38 1.70 -43.62 45.21
C ALA A 38 0.55 -43.15 44.30
N GLY A 39 0.76 -42.03 43.63
CA GLY A 39 -0.20 -41.33 42.77
C GLY A 39 -0.77 -40.06 43.40
N ASP A 40 -0.67 -39.88 44.71
CA ASP A 40 -1.29 -38.75 45.41
C ASP A 40 -0.59 -37.41 45.11
N GLU A 41 -1.36 -36.33 45.18
CA GLU A 41 -0.89 -34.96 45.04
C GLU A 41 -0.99 -34.22 46.38
N ILE A 42 0.08 -33.55 46.77
CA ILE A 42 0.16 -32.73 47.98
C ILE A 42 0.21 -31.27 47.53
N HIS A 43 -0.91 -30.57 47.66
CA HIS A 43 -1.05 -29.16 47.31
C HIS A 43 -0.74 -28.31 48.55
N VAL A 44 0.34 -27.53 48.47
CA VAL A 44 0.85 -26.72 49.57
C VAL A 44 0.50 -25.27 49.33
N ARG A 45 -0.44 -24.74 50.12
CA ARG A 45 -0.93 -23.36 49.98
C ARG A 45 0.15 -22.32 50.16
N ALA A 46 -0.09 -21.14 49.60
CA ALA A 46 0.75 -19.95 49.74
C ALA A 46 1.16 -19.71 51.20
N GLY A 47 2.45 -19.48 51.43
CA GLY A 47 3.02 -19.26 52.74
C GLY A 47 4.41 -19.88 52.93
N THR A 48 5.01 -19.61 54.10
CA THR A 48 6.33 -20.11 54.48
C THR A 48 6.21 -21.27 55.46
N TYR A 49 6.75 -22.43 55.10
CA TYR A 49 6.78 -23.65 55.88
C TYR A 49 8.19 -23.91 56.37
N TYR A 50 8.39 -23.77 57.68
CA TYR A 50 9.70 -23.99 58.31
C TYR A 50 9.94 -25.48 58.56
N GLU A 51 10.44 -26.16 57.54
CA GLU A 51 10.74 -27.59 57.53
C GLU A 51 12.03 -27.85 56.72
N ASN A 52 12.91 -28.70 57.24
CA ASN A 52 14.08 -29.24 56.53
C ASN A 52 14.01 -30.76 56.53
N GLU A 53 14.84 -31.43 55.74
CA GLU A 53 14.92 -32.88 55.58
C GLU A 53 13.57 -33.48 55.16
N ILE A 54 12.92 -32.83 54.20
CA ILE A 54 11.71 -33.36 53.55
C ILE A 54 12.14 -34.48 52.61
N SER A 55 11.74 -35.71 52.91
CA SER A 55 11.98 -36.88 52.06
C SER A 55 10.65 -37.43 51.52
N PRO A 56 10.53 -37.67 50.20
CA PRO A 56 9.42 -38.41 49.60
C PRO A 56 9.33 -39.88 50.03
N ASN A 57 10.38 -40.44 50.63
CA ASN A 57 10.49 -41.85 51.02
C ASN A 57 10.27 -42.81 49.83
N GLY A 58 10.82 -42.49 48.65
CA GLY A 58 10.66 -43.29 47.43
C GLY A 58 9.24 -43.35 46.86
N LYS A 59 8.31 -42.52 47.39
CA LYS A 59 6.91 -42.49 46.93
C LYS A 59 6.79 -41.73 45.61
N LYS A 60 5.93 -42.23 44.72
CA LYS A 60 5.55 -41.58 43.46
C LYS A 60 4.42 -40.59 43.72
N ILE A 61 4.75 -39.44 44.29
CA ILE A 61 3.82 -38.39 44.68
C ILE A 61 4.23 -37.07 44.05
N SER A 62 3.28 -36.16 43.90
CA SER A 62 3.55 -34.79 43.46
C SER A 62 3.40 -33.83 44.63
N ILE A 63 4.36 -32.94 44.84
CA ILE A 63 4.33 -31.88 45.86
C ILE A 63 4.31 -30.55 45.13
N ILE A 64 3.19 -29.83 45.22
CA ILE A 64 2.85 -28.73 44.34
C ILE A 64 2.58 -27.49 45.19
N GLY A 65 3.35 -26.41 44.98
CA GLY A 65 3.08 -25.11 45.59
C GLY A 65 2.03 -24.30 44.83
N GLU A 66 1.50 -23.28 45.51
CA GLU A 66 0.49 -22.37 44.96
C GLU A 66 1.18 -21.24 44.16
N LEU A 67 0.52 -20.81 43.07
CA LEU A 67 0.97 -19.70 42.21
C LEU A 67 0.06 -18.48 42.37
N SER A 68 0.59 -17.29 42.07
CA SER A 68 -0.23 -16.09 41.87
C SER A 68 -1.04 -16.20 40.56
N ASN A 69 -1.93 -15.24 40.31
CA ASN A 69 -2.64 -15.17 39.02
C ASN A 69 -1.68 -14.88 37.85
N ASP A 70 -0.54 -14.25 38.14
CA ASP A 70 0.47 -13.85 37.17
C ASP A 70 1.57 -14.93 37.03
N GLY A 71 1.46 -16.03 37.79
CA GLY A 71 2.37 -17.18 37.71
C GLY A 71 3.49 -17.20 38.76
N ASP A 72 3.54 -16.23 39.67
CA ASP A 72 4.60 -16.14 40.69
C ASP A 72 4.53 -17.27 41.72
N LEU A 73 5.68 -17.74 42.20
CA LEU A 73 5.76 -18.72 43.27
C LEU A 73 5.34 -18.13 44.62
N LEU A 74 4.33 -18.72 45.29
CA LEU A 74 3.84 -18.24 46.60
C LEU A 74 4.16 -19.17 47.78
N THR A 75 4.68 -20.36 47.53
CA THR A 75 4.96 -21.37 48.55
C THR A 75 6.45 -21.50 48.80
N THR A 76 6.89 -21.14 50.01
CA THR A 76 8.28 -21.29 50.46
C THR A 76 8.41 -22.44 51.45
N ILE A 77 9.31 -23.38 51.16
CA ILE A 77 9.84 -24.34 52.12
C ILE A 77 11.19 -23.80 52.62
N ASP A 78 11.18 -23.34 53.86
CA ASP A 78 12.35 -22.73 54.51
C ASP A 78 13.02 -23.75 55.43
N GLY A 79 14.27 -24.10 55.13
CA GLY A 79 15.07 -25.05 55.91
C GLY A 79 15.44 -24.56 57.31
N TYR A 80 15.13 -23.30 57.63
CA TYR A 80 15.35 -22.66 58.92
C TYR A 80 16.82 -22.71 59.37
N ALA A 81 17.73 -22.48 58.42
CA ALA A 81 19.18 -22.55 58.60
C ALA A 81 19.65 -23.87 59.24
N ALA A 82 19.02 -25.00 58.86
CA ALA A 82 19.37 -26.32 59.35
C ALA A 82 19.09 -27.38 58.27
N GLY A 83 19.99 -28.35 58.13
CA GLY A 83 19.82 -29.49 57.22
C GLY A 83 19.68 -29.09 55.74
N SER A 84 19.60 -30.10 54.88
CA SER A 84 19.08 -29.95 53.52
C SER A 84 17.58 -29.67 53.58
N VAL A 85 17.03 -28.81 52.74
CA VAL A 85 15.57 -28.60 52.70
C VAL A 85 14.86 -29.88 52.23
N ILE A 86 15.34 -30.45 51.12
CA ILE A 86 14.84 -31.69 50.51
C ILE A 86 15.96 -32.74 50.49
N ILE A 87 15.60 -33.99 50.79
CA ILE A 87 16.47 -35.15 50.68
C ILE A 87 15.78 -36.20 49.81
N CYS A 88 16.46 -36.61 48.74
CA CYS A 88 16.08 -37.75 47.91
C CYS A 88 17.15 -38.83 48.09
N GLU A 89 16.81 -39.89 48.83
CA GLU A 89 17.75 -40.96 49.18
C GLU A 89 17.12 -42.37 49.18
N ASP A 90 15.86 -42.48 48.76
CA ASP A 90 15.05 -43.70 48.88
C ASP A 90 14.63 -44.25 47.50
N GLU A 91 15.52 -44.12 46.50
CA GLU A 91 15.29 -44.56 45.10
C GLU A 91 14.07 -43.87 44.46
N GLU A 92 13.92 -42.56 44.70
CA GLU A 92 12.90 -41.75 44.03
C GLU A 92 12.98 -41.90 42.50
N THR A 93 11.82 -41.87 41.84
CA THR A 93 11.74 -41.99 40.38
C THR A 93 11.29 -40.67 39.77
N PRO A 94 11.34 -40.48 38.44
CA PRO A 94 10.80 -39.28 37.80
C PRO A 94 9.28 -39.06 38.03
N ALA A 95 8.57 -40.05 38.59
CA ALA A 95 7.19 -39.91 39.04
C ALA A 95 7.07 -39.31 40.46
N THR A 96 8.18 -38.96 41.10
CA THR A 96 8.25 -38.14 42.32
C THR A 96 8.52 -36.71 41.89
N ILE A 97 7.51 -35.85 41.97
CA ILE A 97 7.52 -34.53 41.35
C ILE A 97 7.46 -33.45 42.43
N PHE A 98 8.31 -32.44 42.30
CA PHE A 98 8.24 -31.19 43.03
C PHE A 98 7.97 -30.07 42.04
N SER A 99 6.95 -29.24 42.28
CA SER A 99 6.64 -28.14 41.37
C SER A 99 6.14 -26.89 42.06
N ASN A 100 6.47 -25.72 41.52
CA ASN A 100 5.99 -24.42 41.99
C ASN A 100 6.43 -24.10 43.44
N LEU A 101 7.69 -24.39 43.79
CA LEU A 101 8.19 -24.25 45.15
C LEU A 101 9.41 -23.34 45.22
N ILE A 102 9.44 -22.49 46.24
CA ILE A 102 10.66 -21.80 46.68
C ILE A 102 11.32 -22.68 47.76
N ILE A 103 12.55 -23.12 47.52
CA ILE A 103 13.35 -24.00 48.38
C ILE A 103 14.51 -23.18 48.91
N ALA A 104 14.42 -22.77 50.18
CA ALA A 104 15.30 -21.73 50.71
C ALA A 104 15.89 -22.02 52.09
N ASN A 105 16.98 -21.31 52.39
CA ASN A 105 17.58 -21.22 53.72
C ASN A 105 18.00 -22.57 54.36
N GLY A 106 18.34 -23.58 53.56
CA GLY A 106 18.97 -24.80 54.05
C GLY A 106 20.47 -24.61 54.36
N LYS A 107 21.02 -25.45 55.25
CA LYS A 107 22.45 -25.46 55.65
C LYS A 107 23.22 -26.72 55.25
N GLY A 108 22.53 -27.62 54.55
CA GLY A 108 23.03 -28.92 54.13
C GLY A 108 22.97 -29.94 55.26
N SER A 109 22.82 -31.20 54.90
CA SER A 109 22.81 -32.33 55.83
C SER A 109 24.20 -32.95 55.93
N TRP A 110 24.56 -33.41 57.12
CA TRP A 110 25.91 -33.89 57.41
C TRP A 110 26.13 -35.30 56.85
N HIS A 111 27.10 -35.44 55.95
CA HIS A 111 27.43 -36.73 55.35
C HIS A 111 28.95 -36.86 55.14
N SER A 112 29.51 -37.99 55.58
CA SER A 112 30.95 -38.31 55.43
C SER A 112 31.93 -37.21 55.89
N GLY A 113 31.54 -36.41 56.89
CA GLY A 113 32.41 -35.39 57.48
C GLY A 113 32.27 -33.99 56.88
N HIS A 114 31.27 -33.78 56.02
CA HIS A 114 31.00 -32.51 55.34
C HIS A 114 29.49 -32.20 55.35
N SER A 115 29.11 -30.94 55.15
CA SER A 115 27.71 -30.56 54.92
C SER A 115 27.38 -30.52 53.43
N PHE A 116 26.33 -31.21 53.01
CA PHE A 116 25.97 -31.39 51.61
C PHE A 116 24.55 -30.92 51.31
N GLY A 117 24.34 -30.24 50.17
CA GLY A 117 23.01 -30.05 49.59
C GLY A 117 22.13 -29.13 50.42
N GLY A 118 22.39 -27.82 50.47
CA GLY A 118 21.59 -26.90 51.27
C GLY A 118 20.11 -26.92 50.88
N GLY A 119 19.80 -26.75 49.60
CA GLY A 119 18.44 -26.91 49.08
C GLY A 119 18.07 -28.38 48.87
N LEU A 120 18.83 -29.09 48.05
CA LEU A 120 18.60 -30.50 47.72
C LEU A 120 19.85 -31.36 47.93
N LEU A 121 19.67 -32.47 48.66
CA LEU A 121 20.62 -33.57 48.73
C LEU A 121 20.06 -34.80 48.01
N ASN A 122 20.65 -35.14 46.86
CA ASN A 122 20.22 -36.29 46.04
C ASN A 122 21.30 -37.39 46.02
N MET A 123 20.93 -38.60 46.46
CA MET A 123 21.83 -39.77 46.57
C MET A 123 21.08 -41.08 46.31
N ASN A 124 21.77 -42.22 46.47
CA ASN A 124 21.21 -43.57 46.33
C ASN A 124 20.46 -43.85 45.00
N ASP A 125 20.93 -43.28 43.89
CA ASP A 125 20.35 -43.47 42.54
C ASP A 125 18.91 -42.95 42.44
N SER A 126 18.60 -41.87 43.18
CA SER A 126 17.32 -41.18 43.12
C SER A 126 17.22 -40.21 41.92
N HIS A 127 16.03 -40.16 41.31
CA HIS A 127 15.73 -39.52 40.02
C HIS A 127 14.45 -38.67 40.06
N ALA A 128 14.21 -37.94 41.15
CA ALA A 128 13.03 -37.07 41.25
C ALA A 128 13.04 -35.95 40.18
N THR A 129 11.86 -35.44 39.84
CA THR A 129 11.67 -34.34 38.88
C THR A 129 11.31 -33.04 39.61
N PHE A 130 11.95 -31.95 39.22
CA PHE A 130 11.70 -30.60 39.72
C PHE A 130 11.29 -29.71 38.54
N THR A 131 10.15 -29.04 38.66
CA THR A 131 9.61 -28.17 37.61
C THR A 131 9.21 -26.82 38.20
N ASN A 132 9.60 -25.71 37.60
CA ASN A 132 9.23 -24.37 38.09
C ASN A 132 9.53 -24.20 39.59
N CYS A 133 10.76 -24.52 39.99
CA CYS A 133 11.22 -24.40 41.38
C CYS A 133 12.36 -23.39 41.49
N LEU A 134 12.36 -22.61 42.56
CA LEU A 134 13.44 -21.67 42.91
C LEU A 134 14.26 -22.21 44.08
N PHE A 135 15.53 -22.52 43.86
CA PHE A 135 16.51 -22.82 44.90
C PHE A 135 17.30 -21.56 45.25
N THR A 136 17.07 -20.99 46.43
CA THR A 136 17.71 -19.71 46.80
C THR A 136 18.18 -19.62 48.25
N SER A 137 19.24 -18.84 48.49
CA SER A 137 19.77 -18.57 49.83
C SER A 137 20.11 -19.84 50.62
N ASN A 138 20.44 -20.93 49.93
CA ASN A 138 20.88 -22.15 50.56
C ASN A 138 22.41 -22.13 50.75
N GLU A 139 22.86 -22.76 51.82
CA GLU A 139 24.27 -22.82 52.18
C GLU A 139 24.70 -24.27 52.46
N ALA A 140 25.92 -24.64 52.10
CA ALA A 140 26.51 -25.94 52.46
C ALA A 140 28.05 -25.90 52.35
N GLU A 141 28.74 -27.00 52.64
CA GLU A 141 30.15 -27.11 52.27
C GLU A 141 30.31 -27.45 50.78
N TYR A 142 29.47 -28.35 50.26
CA TYR A 142 29.40 -28.69 48.84
C TYR A 142 27.95 -28.68 48.33
N GLY A 143 27.74 -28.15 47.13
CA GLY A 143 26.43 -28.15 46.46
C GLY A 143 25.39 -27.39 47.29
N ALA A 144 25.57 -26.10 47.50
CA ALA A 144 24.75 -25.33 48.42
C ALA A 144 23.29 -25.22 47.97
N GLY A 145 23.02 -24.92 46.70
CA GLY A 145 21.70 -25.09 46.12
C GLY A 145 21.35 -26.57 46.05
N ILE A 146 22.14 -27.32 45.29
CA ILE A 146 21.86 -28.71 44.95
C ILE A 146 23.16 -29.53 44.96
N ILE A 147 23.10 -30.73 45.51
CA ILE A 147 24.14 -31.75 45.32
C ILE A 147 23.55 -33.06 44.80
N CYS A 148 24.18 -33.58 43.76
CA CYS A 148 23.91 -34.90 43.18
C CYS A 148 25.10 -35.82 43.43
N LEU A 149 25.03 -36.61 44.51
CA LEU A 149 26.10 -37.56 44.85
C LEU A 149 26.10 -38.75 43.88
N SER A 150 25.04 -39.54 43.88
CA SER A 150 24.88 -40.69 42.98
C SER A 150 23.53 -40.77 42.27
N GLY A 151 22.60 -39.85 42.56
CA GLY A 151 21.32 -39.78 41.85
C GLY A 151 21.36 -38.77 40.69
N SER A 152 20.37 -38.85 39.80
CA SER A 152 20.27 -38.02 38.59
C SER A 152 18.86 -37.44 38.46
N PRO A 153 18.56 -36.33 39.17
CA PRO A 153 17.27 -35.65 39.10
C PRO A 153 17.15 -34.81 37.83
N ASP A 154 15.91 -34.60 37.39
CA ASP A 154 15.59 -33.78 36.21
C ASP A 154 15.06 -32.42 36.68
N PHE A 155 15.56 -31.34 36.07
CA PHE A 155 15.14 -29.96 36.33
C PHE A 155 14.60 -29.34 35.05
N SER A 156 13.39 -28.79 35.13
CA SER A 156 12.78 -28.04 34.03
C SER A 156 12.30 -26.68 34.54
N ASP A 157 12.65 -25.60 33.84
CA ASP A 157 12.19 -24.24 34.14
C ASP A 157 12.48 -23.85 35.60
N CYS A 158 13.63 -24.28 36.12
CA CYS A 158 14.02 -24.06 37.51
C CYS A 158 15.08 -22.96 37.62
N GLU A 159 14.99 -22.20 38.70
CA GLU A 159 15.94 -21.15 39.06
C GLU A 159 16.84 -21.62 40.21
N ILE A 160 18.16 -21.50 40.06
CA ILE A 160 19.14 -21.81 41.11
C ILE A 160 19.95 -20.55 41.32
N ILE A 161 19.56 -19.75 42.32
CA ILE A 161 20.00 -18.35 42.44
C ILE A 161 20.53 -18.04 43.84
N GLY A 162 21.70 -17.41 43.93
CA GLY A 162 22.16 -16.83 45.19
C GLY A 162 22.51 -17.85 46.28
N ASN A 163 22.91 -19.07 45.92
CA ASN A 163 23.31 -20.11 46.87
C ASN A 163 24.82 -20.06 47.14
N SER A 164 25.25 -20.40 48.37
CA SER A 164 26.64 -20.21 48.81
C SER A 164 27.26 -21.46 49.44
N ALA A 165 28.23 -22.05 48.74
CA ALA A 165 29.04 -23.15 49.24
C ALA A 165 30.37 -22.66 49.82
N ILE A 166 30.85 -23.33 50.87
CA ILE A 166 32.16 -23.02 51.46
C ILE A 166 33.30 -23.55 50.60
N ILE A 167 33.11 -24.72 49.95
CA ILE A 167 34.17 -25.40 49.21
C ILE A 167 33.91 -25.34 47.70
N GLU A 168 32.89 -26.02 47.19
CA GLU A 168 32.63 -26.13 45.74
C GLU A 168 31.13 -26.26 45.44
N GLY A 169 30.71 -25.72 44.30
CA GLY A 169 29.35 -25.85 43.77
C GLY A 169 28.34 -25.06 44.60
N GLY A 170 28.35 -23.73 44.42
CA GLY A 170 27.34 -22.86 45.01
C GLY A 170 25.95 -23.22 44.53
N GLY A 171 25.75 -23.31 43.21
CA GLY A 171 24.46 -23.66 42.62
C GLY A 171 24.23 -25.16 42.62
N LEU A 172 24.96 -25.87 41.75
CA LEU A 172 24.87 -27.32 41.58
C LEU A 172 26.24 -28.00 41.72
N TYR A 173 26.33 -29.05 42.53
CA TYR A 173 27.49 -29.94 42.61
C TYR A 173 27.13 -31.36 42.19
N VAL A 174 27.85 -31.94 41.22
CA VAL A 174 27.63 -33.31 40.76
C VAL A 174 28.89 -34.15 41.00
N ALA A 175 28.78 -35.15 41.88
CA ALA A 175 29.88 -36.07 42.18
C ALA A 175 29.94 -37.24 41.18
N SER A 176 28.83 -37.98 41.03
CA SER A 176 28.74 -39.13 40.11
C SER A 176 27.39 -39.31 39.41
N GLY A 177 26.40 -38.46 39.69
CA GLY A 177 25.12 -38.42 38.99
C GLY A 177 25.18 -37.81 37.58
N GLN A 178 24.04 -37.74 36.90
CA GLN A 178 23.84 -37.14 35.58
C GLN A 178 22.54 -36.33 35.54
N PRO A 179 22.40 -35.24 36.31
CA PRO A 179 21.19 -34.42 36.28
C PRO A 179 20.94 -33.88 34.87
N VAL A 180 19.66 -33.76 34.49
CA VAL A 180 19.24 -33.09 33.26
C VAL A 180 18.76 -31.68 33.61
N LEU A 181 19.25 -30.68 32.90
CA LEU A 181 18.81 -29.29 33.01
C LEU A 181 18.09 -28.88 31.72
N SER A 182 16.92 -28.25 31.83
CA SER A 182 16.17 -27.71 30.69
C SER A 182 15.42 -26.43 31.02
N GLY A 183 15.68 -25.35 30.29
CA GLY A 183 15.05 -24.04 30.56
C GLY A 183 15.44 -23.44 31.92
N CYS A 184 16.55 -23.89 32.51
CA CYS A 184 16.98 -23.46 33.84
C CYS A 184 17.79 -22.17 33.80
N TRP A 185 17.61 -21.33 34.83
CA TRP A 185 18.42 -20.14 35.08
C TRP A 185 19.29 -20.32 36.33
N ILE A 186 20.61 -20.21 36.16
CA ILE A 186 21.60 -20.46 37.22
C ILE A 186 22.58 -19.30 37.29
N CYS A 187 22.47 -18.50 38.35
CA CYS A 187 23.24 -17.27 38.52
C CYS A 187 23.43 -16.86 39.99
N ASP A 188 24.35 -15.93 40.27
CA ASP A 188 24.67 -15.42 41.60
C ASP A 188 25.06 -16.46 42.66
N ASN A 189 25.35 -17.70 42.25
CA ASN A 189 25.85 -18.70 43.17
C ASN A 189 27.36 -18.56 43.41
N THR A 190 27.80 -18.88 44.62
CA THR A 190 29.21 -18.79 45.03
C THR A 190 29.70 -20.10 45.66
N PRO A 191 30.92 -20.59 45.35
CA PRO A 191 31.91 -19.99 44.48
C PRO A 191 31.62 -20.23 42.99
N GLU A 192 31.01 -21.36 42.62
CA GLU A 192 30.68 -21.71 41.24
C GLU A 192 29.17 -21.90 41.02
N GLN A 193 28.71 -21.59 39.81
CA GLN A 193 27.34 -21.92 39.37
C GLN A 193 27.12 -23.43 39.34
N ILE A 194 28.05 -24.16 38.69
CA ILE A 194 27.99 -25.62 38.56
C ILE A 194 29.39 -26.22 38.68
N VAL A 195 29.52 -27.30 39.44
CA VAL A 195 30.69 -28.17 39.50
C VAL A 195 30.28 -29.61 39.16
N GLY A 196 30.99 -30.26 38.24
CA GLY A 196 30.71 -31.62 37.78
C GLY A 196 29.99 -31.68 36.43
N ASN A 197 29.60 -32.89 36.00
CA ASN A 197 28.98 -33.12 34.70
C ASN A 197 27.45 -33.19 34.82
N TYR A 198 26.74 -32.59 33.87
CA TYR A 198 25.29 -32.64 33.74
C TYR A 198 24.91 -32.84 32.26
N GLN A 199 23.64 -33.17 32.01
CA GLN A 199 23.08 -33.26 30.67
C GLN A 199 22.31 -31.98 30.36
N GLU A 200 22.74 -31.30 29.29
CA GLU A 200 22.09 -30.10 28.76
C GLU A 200 20.93 -30.52 27.82
N SER A 201 19.74 -30.01 28.07
CA SER A 201 18.55 -30.10 27.20
C SER A 201 17.92 -28.72 27.12
N GLY A 202 17.34 -28.32 25.99
CA GLY A 202 16.71 -26.99 25.87
C GLY A 202 17.70 -25.81 25.93
N LEU A 203 17.20 -24.63 26.31
CA LEU A 203 17.98 -23.39 26.44
C LEU A 203 18.18 -23.07 27.93
N ASN A 204 19.27 -23.54 28.54
CA ASN A 204 19.64 -23.12 29.89
C ASN A 204 20.46 -21.83 29.87
N CYS A 205 20.26 -20.96 30.86
CA CYS A 205 21.13 -19.82 31.11
C CYS A 205 21.97 -19.98 32.37
N ILE A 206 23.28 -19.98 32.18
CA ILE A 206 24.26 -20.12 33.26
C ILE A 206 25.20 -18.92 33.21
N GLN A 207 25.07 -18.02 34.18
CA GLN A 207 25.83 -16.76 34.25
C GLN A 207 26.37 -16.52 35.66
N ASN A 208 27.32 -15.62 35.82
CA ASN A 208 27.84 -15.28 37.15
C ASN A 208 26.90 -14.37 37.94
N GLU A 209 26.25 -13.44 37.24
CA GLU A 209 25.32 -12.45 37.79
C GLU A 209 23.94 -12.72 37.19
N CYS A 210 22.87 -12.59 37.97
CA CYS A 210 21.52 -12.65 37.44
C CYS A 210 21.20 -11.33 36.74
N LYS A 211 21.22 -11.34 35.39
CA LYS A 211 20.90 -10.18 34.58
C LYS A 211 19.61 -10.41 33.80
N ASP A 212 18.73 -9.46 33.98
CA ASP A 212 17.48 -9.21 33.30
C ASP A 212 17.45 -7.68 33.20
N SER A 213 17.82 -7.16 32.03
CA SER A 213 18.20 -5.76 31.86
C SER A 213 17.01 -4.85 31.54
N ASP A 214 15.88 -5.40 31.14
CA ASP A 214 14.58 -4.74 30.95
C ASP A 214 13.52 -5.15 31.97
N ASP A 215 13.88 -6.02 32.93
CA ASP A 215 13.05 -6.45 34.06
C ASP A 215 11.74 -7.14 33.60
N ASP A 216 11.78 -7.86 32.46
CA ASP A 216 10.63 -8.56 31.87
C ASP A 216 10.42 -9.98 32.44
N GLY A 217 11.36 -10.45 33.27
CA GLY A 217 11.36 -11.77 33.88
C GLY A 217 12.06 -12.85 33.05
N VAL A 218 12.57 -12.52 31.86
CA VAL A 218 13.39 -13.38 31.01
C VAL A 218 14.86 -12.99 31.15
N PRO A 219 15.76 -13.91 31.52
CA PRO A 219 17.18 -13.57 31.67
C PRO A 219 17.83 -13.12 30.36
N ASP A 220 18.73 -12.13 30.36
CA ASP A 220 19.39 -11.54 29.16
C ASP A 220 19.98 -12.55 28.15
N CYS A 221 20.32 -13.74 28.63
CA CYS A 221 20.91 -14.87 27.90
C CYS A 221 19.89 -15.76 27.19
N LEU A 222 18.64 -15.75 27.67
CA LEU A 222 17.48 -16.40 27.08
C LEU A 222 16.57 -15.38 26.40
N ASP A 223 16.70 -14.11 26.78
CA ASP A 223 15.97 -13.01 26.21
C ASP A 223 16.56 -12.62 24.84
N PRO A 224 15.77 -12.73 23.77
CA PRO A 224 16.18 -12.28 22.46
C PRO A 224 16.30 -10.74 22.33
N CYS A 225 15.71 -9.96 23.25
CA CYS A 225 15.65 -8.51 23.25
C CYS A 225 15.93 -7.88 24.63
N PRO A 226 17.11 -8.11 25.25
CA PRO A 226 17.45 -7.83 26.66
C PRO A 226 17.38 -6.37 27.13
N HIS A 227 16.94 -5.46 26.28
CA HIS A 227 16.83 -4.03 26.59
C HIS A 227 15.47 -3.46 26.16
N TRP A 228 14.51 -4.31 25.82
CA TRP A 228 13.20 -3.93 25.33
C TRP A 228 12.12 -4.47 26.27
N THR A 229 11.44 -3.56 26.97
CA THR A 229 10.43 -3.89 27.97
C THR A 229 9.13 -4.51 27.40
N GLY A 230 9.06 -4.79 26.09
CA GLY A 230 7.89 -5.35 25.40
C GLY A 230 8.20 -6.71 24.77
N THR A 231 7.19 -7.37 24.19
CA THR A 231 7.35 -8.71 23.62
C THR A 231 8.09 -8.70 22.28
N CYS A 232 9.03 -9.63 22.09
CA CYS A 232 9.65 -9.86 20.78
C CYS A 232 9.69 -11.37 20.44
N VAL A 233 9.11 -11.74 19.30
CA VAL A 233 8.79 -13.14 18.99
C VAL A 233 9.96 -13.92 18.36
N ASP A 234 10.92 -13.22 17.74
CA ASP A 234 11.97 -13.84 16.90
C ASP A 234 13.37 -13.23 17.05
N GLY A 235 13.71 -12.68 18.22
CA GLY A 235 15.06 -12.15 18.45
C GLY A 235 15.41 -10.99 17.56
N ILE A 236 14.81 -9.85 17.88
CA ILE A 236 15.09 -8.52 17.36
C ILE A 236 14.27 -8.18 16.08
N SER A 237 13.61 -9.12 15.37
CA SER A 237 12.95 -8.77 14.09
C SER A 237 11.52 -8.22 14.18
N ILE A 238 10.78 -8.50 15.26
CA ILE A 238 9.41 -8.01 15.45
C ILE A 238 9.32 -7.42 16.85
N MET A 239 8.95 -6.14 16.93
CA MET A 239 8.75 -5.38 18.16
C MET A 239 7.26 -5.08 18.27
N GLU A 240 6.55 -5.76 19.18
CA GLU A 240 5.16 -5.43 19.46
C GLU A 240 5.11 -4.21 20.39
N VAL A 241 4.22 -3.25 20.11
CA VAL A 241 4.10 -2.00 20.86
C VAL A 241 2.64 -1.77 21.22
N ALA A 242 2.31 -1.75 22.49
CA ALA A 242 0.97 -1.48 23.02
C ALA A 242 0.75 0.02 23.30
N PRO A 243 -0.51 0.50 23.37
CA PRO A 243 -0.80 1.89 23.70
C PRO A 243 -0.17 2.32 25.04
N GLY A 244 0.58 3.44 25.03
CA GLY A 244 1.32 3.94 26.18
C GLY A 244 2.80 3.52 26.22
N GLU A 245 3.21 2.59 25.35
CA GLU A 245 4.61 2.26 25.11
C GLU A 245 5.22 3.14 24.02
N SER A 246 6.55 3.29 24.04
CA SER A 246 7.23 4.17 23.09
C SER A 246 7.56 3.48 21.77
N ILE A 247 6.99 3.99 20.69
CA ILE A 247 7.30 3.62 19.30
C ILE A 247 8.74 4.02 18.96
N GLN A 248 9.25 5.17 19.43
CA GLN A 248 10.65 5.53 19.18
C GLN A 248 11.61 4.52 19.80
N ALA A 249 11.33 4.08 21.03
CA ALA A 249 12.14 3.07 21.70
C ALA A 249 12.10 1.72 20.95
N ALA A 250 10.94 1.34 20.40
CA ALA A 250 10.83 0.16 19.54
C ALA A 250 11.66 0.29 18.25
N ILE A 251 11.64 1.45 17.60
CA ILE A 251 12.48 1.75 16.42
C ILE A 251 13.98 1.68 16.78
N ASP A 252 14.36 2.19 17.95
CA ASP A 252 15.75 2.22 18.41
C ASP A 252 16.28 0.81 18.70
N ALA A 253 15.47 -0.04 19.32
CA ALA A 253 15.78 -1.44 19.59
C ALA A 253 15.71 -2.33 18.33
N SER A 254 14.87 -1.98 17.35
CA SER A 254 14.73 -2.75 16.10
C SER A 254 15.99 -2.69 15.21
N PRO A 255 16.39 -3.78 14.54
CA PRO A 255 17.48 -3.82 13.59
C PRO A 255 17.02 -3.22 12.25
N PRO A 256 17.95 -2.86 11.35
CA PRO A 256 17.59 -2.57 9.97
C PRO A 256 16.87 -3.78 9.33
N GLY A 257 15.69 -3.54 8.77
CA GLY A 257 14.78 -4.52 8.21
C GLY A 257 13.73 -5.05 9.19
N GLY A 258 13.76 -4.62 10.46
CA GLY A 258 12.80 -5.06 11.48
C GLY A 258 11.39 -4.51 11.29
N LEU A 259 10.45 -5.11 12.02
CA LEU A 259 9.03 -4.77 12.05
C LEU A 259 8.67 -4.24 13.44
N VAL A 260 8.06 -3.07 13.49
CA VAL A 260 7.38 -2.53 14.67
C VAL A 260 5.89 -2.71 14.45
N GLN A 261 5.31 -3.63 15.20
CA GLN A 261 3.89 -3.99 15.12
C GLN A 261 3.12 -3.22 16.20
N LEU A 262 2.24 -2.32 15.79
CA LEU A 262 1.40 -1.56 16.71
C LEU A 262 0.12 -2.34 16.98
N GLU A 263 -0.24 -2.47 18.25
CA GLU A 263 -1.57 -2.91 18.68
C GLU A 263 -2.63 -1.83 18.42
N GLU A 264 -3.90 -2.19 18.56
CA GLU A 264 -5.02 -1.27 18.42
C GLU A 264 -5.04 -0.26 19.60
N GLY A 265 -4.90 1.04 19.30
CA GLY A 265 -5.10 2.10 20.29
C GLY A 265 -4.37 3.42 19.98
N ILE A 266 -4.43 4.36 20.92
CA ILE A 266 -3.90 5.72 20.73
C ILE A 266 -2.45 5.79 21.24
N TYR A 267 -1.56 6.32 20.41
CA TYR A 267 -0.15 6.50 20.74
C TYR A 267 0.17 8.00 20.82
N GLU A 268 0.49 8.45 22.03
CA GLU A 268 0.95 9.81 22.29
C GLU A 268 2.48 9.81 22.16
N GLU A 269 2.96 10.08 20.96
CA GLU A 269 4.38 10.10 20.63
C GLU A 269 4.84 11.47 20.16
N GLY A 270 6.08 11.80 20.51
CA GLY A 270 6.71 13.01 20.02
C GLY A 270 7.29 12.82 18.61
N ASN A 271 8.40 13.50 18.33
CA ASN A 271 9.18 13.28 17.11
C ASN A 271 9.64 11.83 17.00
N LEU A 272 9.23 11.16 15.92
CA LEU A 272 9.81 9.88 15.54
C LEU A 272 10.89 10.07 14.47
N THR A 273 11.94 9.27 14.55
CA THR A 273 13.03 9.19 13.57
C THR A 273 13.35 7.72 13.35
N THR A 274 13.52 7.34 12.09
CA THR A 274 13.96 5.98 11.74
C THR A 274 15.44 5.76 12.00
N ASN A 275 16.18 6.82 12.39
CA ASN A 275 17.62 6.79 12.62
C ASN A 275 18.40 6.22 11.42
N GLY A 276 17.91 6.45 10.21
CA GLY A 276 18.51 5.93 8.98
C GLY A 276 18.25 4.43 8.74
N LYS A 277 17.45 3.76 9.57
CA LYS A 277 17.11 2.34 9.39
C LYS A 277 15.99 2.18 8.36
N ALA A 278 16.11 1.16 7.50
CA ALA A 278 14.94 0.62 6.81
C ALA A 278 14.13 -0.15 7.85
N ILE A 279 12.90 0.26 8.15
CA ILE A 279 12.07 -0.37 9.18
C ILE A 279 10.62 -0.37 8.71
N THR A 280 9.86 -1.39 9.07
CA THR A 280 8.42 -1.43 8.81
C THR A 280 7.69 -1.07 10.10
N ILE A 281 6.77 -0.12 10.04
CA ILE A 281 5.83 0.18 11.14
C ILE A 281 4.45 -0.20 10.62
N ASP A 282 3.88 -1.27 11.17
CA ASP A 282 2.61 -1.85 10.73
C ASP A 282 1.59 -1.66 11.86
N GLY A 283 0.55 -0.88 11.57
CA GLY A 283 -0.62 -0.74 12.44
C GLY A 283 -1.65 -1.82 12.18
N VAL A 284 -2.73 -1.79 12.95
CA VAL A 284 -3.91 -2.62 12.67
C VAL A 284 -4.75 -1.89 11.61
N PRO A 285 -5.14 -2.55 10.50
CA PRO A 285 -5.95 -1.94 9.44
C PRO A 285 -7.21 -1.28 10.01
N PRO A 286 -7.45 0.01 9.72
CA PRO A 286 -8.62 0.71 10.24
C PRO A 286 -9.89 0.02 9.74
N THR A 287 -10.86 -0.20 10.63
CA THR A 287 -12.13 -0.87 10.31
C THR A 287 -13.12 0.04 9.56
N MET A 288 -12.70 1.24 9.14
CA MET A 288 -13.57 2.21 8.48
C MET A 288 -14.04 1.73 7.09
N GLU A 289 -15.36 1.60 6.94
CA GLU A 289 -16.01 1.53 5.64
C GLU A 289 -15.73 2.85 4.88
N LYS A 290 -15.07 2.76 3.71
CA LYS A 290 -14.94 3.84 2.72
C LYS A 290 -16.34 4.45 2.44
N GLY A 291 -16.67 5.59 3.06
CA GLY A 291 -17.88 6.34 2.68
C GLY A 291 -18.63 7.14 3.75
N ILE A 292 -18.17 7.25 5.00
CA ILE A 292 -18.87 8.09 6.00
C ILE A 292 -18.13 9.42 6.19
N ALA A 293 -18.54 10.44 5.45
CA ALA A 293 -18.21 11.82 5.77
C ALA A 293 -18.86 12.18 7.11
N TYR A 294 -18.06 12.45 8.14
CA TYR A 294 -18.58 12.96 9.40
C TYR A 294 -18.80 14.47 9.30
N GLU A 295 -20.08 14.86 9.37
CA GLU A 295 -20.53 16.23 9.56
C GLU A 295 -20.22 16.66 11.00
N ILE A 296 -18.99 17.13 11.26
CA ILE A 296 -18.58 17.66 12.57
C ILE A 296 -18.92 19.15 12.61
N CYS A 297 -20.02 19.47 13.27
CA CYS A 297 -20.52 20.83 13.44
C CYS A 297 -19.52 21.75 14.15
N TYR A 298 -19.29 22.92 13.55
CA TYR A 298 -18.62 24.10 14.09
C TYR A 298 -18.92 24.39 15.57
N GLY A 299 -17.86 24.64 16.35
CA GLY A 299 -17.93 25.22 17.68
C GLY A 299 -16.72 26.08 17.97
N TYR A 300 -16.85 27.39 17.76
CA TYR A 300 -15.93 28.40 18.31
C TYR A 300 -15.73 28.17 19.82
N TYR A 301 -14.48 28.26 20.29
CA TYR A 301 -14.01 28.29 21.69
C TYR A 301 -13.81 26.93 22.40
N VAL A 302 -12.51 26.62 22.63
CA VAL A 302 -11.87 25.99 23.81
C VAL A 302 -12.59 24.82 24.50
N GLY A 303 -11.93 23.65 24.47
CA GLY A 303 -11.86 22.79 25.66
C GLY A 303 -12.45 21.39 25.58
N SER A 304 -12.54 20.74 24.41
CA SER A 304 -12.82 19.30 24.34
C SER A 304 -12.07 18.66 23.18
N MET A 305 -11.07 17.84 23.53
CA MET A 305 -10.44 16.87 22.62
C MET A 305 -11.54 16.00 22.01
N ILE A 306 -11.56 15.88 20.69
CA ILE A 306 -12.41 14.92 19.99
C ILE A 306 -11.57 13.66 19.84
N GLU A 307 -12.01 12.58 20.48
CA GLU A 307 -11.39 11.25 20.37
C GLU A 307 -11.48 10.76 18.91
N PRO A 308 -10.43 10.14 18.33
CA PRO A 308 -10.60 9.29 17.16
C PRO A 308 -11.61 8.17 17.50
N PRO A 309 -12.31 7.57 16.51
CA PRO A 309 -13.27 6.52 16.79
C PRO A 309 -12.66 5.39 17.66
N PRO A 310 -13.43 4.75 18.54
CA PRO A 310 -12.95 3.58 19.27
C PRO A 310 -12.53 2.48 18.28
N GLY A 311 -11.22 2.20 18.24
CA GLY A 311 -10.64 1.06 17.54
C GLY A 311 -9.68 1.37 16.38
N GLU A 312 -8.86 2.41 16.52
CA GLU A 312 -7.87 2.84 15.53
C GLU A 312 -6.49 3.10 16.15
N VAL A 313 -5.42 2.93 15.34
CA VAL A 313 -4.03 3.29 15.69
C VAL A 313 -3.76 4.74 15.28
N ALA A 314 -3.95 5.68 16.22
CA ALA A 314 -3.77 7.10 15.96
C ALA A 314 -2.49 7.64 16.61
N PHE A 315 -1.60 8.20 15.79
CA PHE A 315 -0.47 9.02 16.27
C PHE A 315 -1.00 10.42 16.62
N LEU A 316 -0.85 10.81 17.89
CA LEU A 316 -1.16 12.15 18.38
C LEU A 316 0.15 12.91 18.60
N ILE A 317 0.53 13.76 17.64
CA ILE A 317 1.67 14.67 17.79
C ILE A 317 1.19 15.89 18.59
N GLN A 318 1.45 15.93 19.91
CA GLN A 318 1.09 17.05 20.80
C GLN A 318 2.28 17.95 21.13
N ASP A 319 1.99 19.25 21.28
CA ASP A 319 2.94 20.26 21.75
C ASP A 319 3.24 20.10 23.26
N GLY A 320 4.49 20.34 23.65
CA GLY A 320 4.89 20.44 25.05
C GLY A 320 4.82 21.90 25.52
N GLU A 321 4.18 22.19 26.66
CA GLU A 321 4.12 23.56 27.17
C GLU A 321 5.52 24.14 27.50
N GLY A 322 5.98 25.18 26.79
CA GLY A 322 7.16 25.99 27.17
C GLY A 322 7.61 27.03 26.12
N GLU A 323 8.08 28.21 26.54
CA GLU A 323 8.44 29.34 25.63
C GLU A 323 9.70 29.16 24.74
N ASP A 324 10.15 27.92 24.49
CA ASP A 324 11.19 27.60 23.51
C ASP A 324 10.92 26.19 22.90
N THR A 325 9.67 25.85 22.57
CA THR A 325 9.32 24.57 21.90
C THR A 325 9.62 24.64 20.41
N VAL A 326 10.61 23.86 19.96
CA VAL A 326 10.79 23.49 18.55
C VAL A 326 9.71 22.47 18.22
N LEU A 327 8.80 22.83 17.31
CA LEU A 327 7.69 21.97 16.88
C LEU A 327 8.19 20.66 16.27
N GLN A 328 7.39 19.63 16.49
CA GLN A 328 7.71 18.24 16.29
C GLN A 328 7.13 17.76 14.94
N GLU A 329 8.01 17.34 14.03
CA GLU A 329 7.72 16.80 12.70
C GLU A 329 8.23 15.36 12.65
N LEU A 330 7.46 14.42 12.08
CA LEU A 330 8.01 13.11 11.72
C LEU A 330 8.96 13.30 10.53
N VAL A 331 10.25 13.45 10.83
CA VAL A 331 11.29 13.66 9.82
C VAL A 331 11.92 12.33 9.44
N LEU A 332 11.70 11.88 8.20
CA LEU A 332 12.38 10.72 7.61
C LEU A 332 13.65 11.20 6.90
N ILE A 333 14.80 11.12 7.59
CA ILE A 333 16.11 11.62 7.11
C ILE A 333 16.88 10.52 6.38
N GLY A 334 17.20 10.73 5.11
CA GLY A 334 18.29 10.01 4.42
C GLY A 334 19.57 10.86 4.41
N ASP A 335 20.51 10.66 5.35
CA ASP A 335 21.81 11.33 5.29
C ASP A 335 22.71 10.65 4.23
N GLY A 336 23.16 11.44 3.25
CA GLY A 336 23.97 11.02 2.09
C GLY A 336 25.40 10.59 2.42
N SER A 337 25.65 9.99 3.59
CA SER A 337 26.92 9.37 3.89
C SER A 337 26.76 8.01 4.59
N GLN A 338 27.12 6.96 3.83
CA GLN A 338 27.25 5.54 4.21
C GLN A 338 25.95 4.72 4.17
N VAL A 339 25.88 3.89 3.11
CA VAL A 339 24.97 2.73 2.91
C VAL A 339 23.51 3.12 2.64
N GLU A 340 22.96 2.58 1.54
CA GLU A 340 21.56 2.61 1.11
C GLU A 340 20.57 3.31 2.05
N ALA A 341 20.19 4.54 1.68
CA ALA A 341 19.33 5.43 2.44
C ALA A 341 18.04 4.75 2.93
N SER A 342 17.68 5.01 4.19
CA SER A 342 16.48 4.55 4.89
C SER A 342 15.24 4.55 3.99
N SER A 343 14.68 3.36 3.77
CA SER A 343 13.43 3.17 3.04
C SER A 343 12.39 2.58 3.99
N PRO A 344 11.88 3.37 4.96
CA PRO A 344 10.89 2.89 5.91
C PRO A 344 9.56 2.64 5.21
N THR A 345 8.80 1.67 5.74
CA THR A 345 7.43 1.38 5.28
C THR A 345 6.47 1.62 6.43
N PHE A 346 5.48 2.48 6.21
CA PHE A 346 4.35 2.65 7.11
C PHE A 346 3.14 1.98 6.50
N LYS A 347 2.45 1.15 7.28
CA LYS A 347 1.29 0.41 6.80
C LYS A 347 0.15 0.48 7.80
N SER A 348 -1.06 0.79 7.33
CA SER A 348 -2.26 0.80 8.17
C SER A 348 -2.17 1.71 9.40
N VAL A 349 -1.54 2.88 9.22
CA VAL A 349 -1.33 3.87 10.29
C VAL A 349 -2.25 5.07 10.09
N VAL A 350 -2.84 5.57 11.18
CA VAL A 350 -3.54 6.87 11.19
C VAL A 350 -2.62 7.95 11.76
N PHE A 351 -2.30 8.94 10.94
CA PHE A 351 -1.54 10.12 11.33
C PHE A 351 -2.50 11.26 11.66
N THR A 352 -2.44 11.77 12.90
CA THR A 352 -3.17 12.98 13.29
C THR A 352 -2.20 14.11 13.60
N ALA A 353 -2.29 15.21 12.85
CA ALA A 353 -1.52 16.43 13.12
C ALA A 353 -2.41 17.57 13.60
N TYR A 354 -1.95 18.30 14.62
CA TYR A 354 -2.62 19.46 15.21
C TYR A 354 -1.63 20.63 15.32
N GLY A 355 -1.74 21.61 14.42
CA GLY A 355 -0.83 22.76 14.39
C GLY A 355 -1.35 23.93 15.24
N ILE A 356 -0.56 24.38 16.22
CA ILE A 356 -0.82 25.62 16.99
C ILE A 356 0.31 26.62 16.72
N GLY A 357 0.34 27.29 15.57
CA GLY A 357 1.45 28.21 15.27
C GLY A 357 1.39 28.98 13.96
N ASP A 358 2.41 29.81 13.70
CA ASP A 358 2.62 30.60 12.46
C ASP A 358 3.73 29.99 11.56
N ASN A 359 4.21 28.78 11.85
CA ASN A 359 5.32 28.14 11.12
C ASN A 359 4.80 27.01 10.20
N PHE A 360 5.51 26.75 9.09
CA PHE A 360 5.19 25.67 8.15
C PHE A 360 5.32 24.30 8.82
N GLU A 361 4.23 23.54 8.94
CA GLU A 361 4.26 22.21 9.56
C GLU A 361 3.78 21.15 8.56
N SER A 362 4.52 20.04 8.45
CA SER A 362 4.04 18.86 7.72
C SER A 362 3.82 17.69 8.67
N ALA A 363 2.77 16.89 8.44
CA ALA A 363 2.57 15.69 9.26
C ALA A 363 3.72 14.70 9.06
N ILE A 364 4.25 14.63 7.84
CA ILE A 364 5.46 13.87 7.48
C ILE A 364 6.34 14.65 6.51
N HIS A 365 7.64 14.80 6.82
CA HIS A 365 8.64 15.29 5.88
C HIS A 365 9.63 14.21 5.48
N CYS A 366 9.58 13.82 4.21
CA CYS A 366 10.52 12.95 3.54
C CYS A 366 11.57 13.78 2.78
N HIS A 367 12.86 13.60 3.07
CA HIS A 367 13.94 14.27 2.34
C HIS A 367 15.20 13.41 2.18
N GLY A 368 16.02 13.74 1.17
CA GLY A 368 17.26 13.03 0.85
C GLY A 368 17.06 11.90 -0.17
N GLU A 369 18.00 10.94 -0.22
CA GLU A 369 18.00 9.86 -1.24
C GLU A 369 17.15 8.62 -0.86
N GLY A 370 16.25 8.74 0.12
CA GLY A 370 15.40 7.64 0.59
C GLY A 370 14.25 7.28 -0.35
N SER A 371 13.68 6.09 -0.16
CA SER A 371 12.47 5.62 -0.86
C SER A 371 11.38 5.17 0.13
N PRO A 372 10.84 6.08 0.97
CA PRO A 372 9.82 5.71 1.94
C PRO A 372 8.53 5.24 1.27
N VAL A 373 7.82 4.32 1.92
CA VAL A 373 6.58 3.73 1.42
C VAL A 373 5.45 3.94 2.43
N PHE A 374 4.29 4.37 1.95
CA PHE A 374 3.05 4.47 2.72
C PHE A 374 1.98 3.59 2.06
N GLU A 375 1.43 2.65 2.80
CA GLU A 375 0.44 1.68 2.32
C GLU A 375 -0.79 1.67 3.24
N ASP A 376 -1.97 1.98 2.70
CA ASP A 376 -3.24 1.96 3.44
C ASP A 376 -3.25 2.89 4.69
N CYS A 377 -2.53 4.00 4.64
CA CYS A 377 -2.47 4.97 5.73
C CYS A 377 -3.57 6.03 5.63
N ILE A 378 -3.99 6.57 6.78
CA ILE A 378 -4.95 7.68 6.86
C ILE A 378 -4.23 8.90 7.43
N PHE A 379 -4.38 10.04 6.76
CA PHE A 379 -3.85 11.32 7.17
C PHE A 379 -5.02 12.24 7.50
N TYR A 380 -5.13 12.59 8.78
CA TYR A 380 -6.23 13.37 9.29
C TYR A 380 -5.69 14.61 10.00
N THR A 381 -6.06 15.80 9.55
CA THR A 381 -5.53 17.05 10.14
C THR A 381 -6.64 17.98 10.60
N TYR A 382 -6.45 18.51 11.81
CA TYR A 382 -7.36 19.47 12.44
C TYR A 382 -6.72 20.84 12.51
N MET A 383 -7.37 21.82 11.86
CA MET A 383 -7.23 23.26 12.09
C MET A 383 -5.80 23.74 12.38
N GLY A 384 -4.95 23.73 11.35
CA GLY A 384 -3.69 24.44 11.35
C GLY A 384 -3.75 25.71 10.50
N ASN A 385 -2.86 26.66 10.79
CA ASN A 385 -2.76 27.93 10.07
C ASN A 385 -2.20 27.72 8.64
N ILE A 386 -1.92 28.83 7.96
CA ILE A 386 -1.53 28.91 6.55
C ILE A 386 -0.33 27.98 6.25
N TRP A 387 -0.49 27.06 5.28
CA TRP A 387 0.56 26.26 4.61
C TRP A 387 0.92 24.86 5.16
N ASP A 388 0.12 24.26 6.04
CA ASP A 388 0.43 22.91 6.52
C ASP A 388 0.29 21.83 5.42
N GLU A 389 1.09 20.76 5.51
CA GLU A 389 1.19 19.72 4.48
C GLU A 389 0.97 18.31 5.08
N GLY A 390 0.28 17.40 4.39
CA GLY A 390 0.10 16.01 4.86
C GLY A 390 1.41 15.24 4.72
N ILE A 391 1.88 15.10 3.49
CA ILE A 391 3.21 14.61 3.22
C ILE A 391 3.98 15.66 2.42
N LYS A 392 5.16 16.02 2.91
CA LYS A 392 6.14 16.84 2.20
C LYS A 392 7.29 15.97 1.74
N ASN A 393 7.53 15.95 0.43
CA ASN A 393 8.65 15.27 -0.21
C ASN A 393 9.62 16.30 -0.78
N SER A 394 10.90 16.24 -0.41
CA SER A 394 11.92 17.13 -0.94
C SER A 394 13.24 16.43 -1.30
N ASP A 395 14.11 17.15 -2.00
CA ASP A 395 15.53 16.81 -2.16
C ASP A 395 15.82 15.44 -2.81
N GLY A 396 15.11 15.12 -3.90
CA GLY A 396 15.38 13.92 -4.71
C GLY A 396 14.77 12.62 -4.20
N VAL A 397 13.98 12.67 -3.13
CA VAL A 397 13.31 11.49 -2.55
C VAL A 397 12.38 10.80 -3.57
N THR A 398 12.31 9.47 -3.51
CA THR A 398 11.46 8.64 -4.39
C THR A 398 10.39 7.91 -3.60
N THR A 399 9.57 8.66 -2.87
CA THR A 399 8.47 8.15 -2.05
C THR A 399 7.42 7.41 -2.88
N ARG A 400 6.86 6.34 -2.31
CA ARG A 400 5.69 5.62 -2.86
C ARG A 400 4.51 5.70 -1.90
N ILE A 401 3.35 6.13 -2.39
CA ILE A 401 2.13 6.30 -1.60
C ILE A 401 1.02 5.48 -2.28
N GLU A 402 0.48 4.50 -1.58
CA GLU A 402 -0.45 3.49 -2.10
C GLU A 402 -1.70 3.43 -1.23
N SER A 403 -2.88 3.61 -1.83
CA SER A 403 -4.17 3.41 -1.16
C SER A 403 -4.40 4.26 0.10
N CYS A 404 -3.71 5.40 0.22
CA CYS A 404 -3.82 6.27 1.38
C CYS A 404 -5.02 7.21 1.26
N THR A 405 -5.59 7.59 2.40
CA THR A 405 -6.66 8.59 2.50
C THR A 405 -6.17 9.82 3.22
N PHE A 406 -6.51 10.98 2.69
CA PHE A 406 -6.16 12.29 3.22
C PHE A 406 -7.46 13.07 3.42
N TRP A 407 -7.66 13.60 4.63
CA TRP A 407 -8.82 14.45 4.93
C TRP A 407 -8.48 15.61 5.87
N SER A 408 -9.07 16.79 5.60
CA SER A 408 -9.06 17.92 6.54
C SER A 408 -10.48 18.48 6.73
N GLY A 409 -10.81 18.88 7.95
CA GLY A 409 -12.12 19.45 8.29
C GLY A 409 -12.27 20.92 7.87
N ASP A 410 -12.10 21.23 6.58
CA ASP A 410 -12.18 22.56 5.95
C ASP A 410 -10.92 23.46 6.05
N ALA A 411 -9.73 22.95 5.71
CA ALA A 411 -8.51 23.75 5.71
C ALA A 411 -8.22 24.40 4.33
N PHE A 412 -8.40 25.71 4.19
CA PHE A 412 -8.22 26.45 2.92
C PHE A 412 -6.79 26.47 2.36
N PHE A 413 -5.78 26.46 3.24
CA PHE A 413 -4.37 26.62 2.85
C PHE A 413 -3.54 25.35 3.03
N TYR A 414 -4.20 24.24 3.36
CA TYR A 414 -3.55 22.96 3.61
C TYR A 414 -3.27 22.22 2.30
N ARG A 415 -2.12 21.53 2.21
CA ARG A 415 -1.77 20.68 1.07
C ARG A 415 -1.82 19.21 1.48
N GLY A 416 -2.51 18.38 0.71
CA GLY A 416 -2.48 16.93 0.94
C GLY A 416 -1.06 16.37 0.79
N ILE A 417 -0.52 16.46 -0.43
CA ILE A 417 0.84 16.01 -0.75
C ILE A 417 1.60 17.11 -1.47
N SER A 418 2.81 17.43 -0.99
CA SER A 418 3.71 18.44 -1.54
C SER A 418 5.01 17.79 -2.01
N ASN A 419 5.41 18.05 -3.25
CA ASN A 419 6.55 17.42 -3.90
C ASN A 419 7.49 18.48 -4.48
N SER A 420 8.67 18.67 -3.89
CA SER A 420 9.63 19.70 -4.28
C SER A 420 10.95 19.08 -4.77
N ASN A 421 11.23 19.19 -6.07
CA ASN A 421 12.42 18.66 -6.74
C ASN A 421 12.63 17.16 -6.47
N CYS A 422 11.56 16.37 -6.57
CA CYS A 422 11.57 14.93 -6.30
C CYS A 422 10.77 14.15 -7.37
N SER A 423 10.73 12.81 -7.25
CA SER A 423 9.99 11.95 -8.19
C SER A 423 9.22 10.89 -7.43
N VAL A 424 8.00 11.24 -7.04
CA VAL A 424 7.12 10.44 -6.17
C VAL A 424 6.11 9.67 -7.01
N THR A 425 5.74 8.47 -6.56
CA THR A 425 4.64 7.69 -7.14
C THR A 425 3.46 7.67 -6.17
N ILE A 426 2.28 8.06 -6.64
CA ILE A 426 1.05 8.16 -5.84
C ILE A 426 -0.03 7.35 -6.56
N ASN A 427 -0.59 6.35 -5.90
CA ASN A 427 -1.48 5.37 -6.51
C ASN A 427 -2.73 5.15 -5.64
N ASN A 428 -3.90 5.20 -6.26
CA ASN A 428 -5.20 4.86 -5.65
C ASN A 428 -5.48 5.62 -4.33
N CYS A 429 -5.00 6.85 -4.21
CA CYS A 429 -5.17 7.66 -3.01
C CYS A 429 -6.42 8.55 -3.10
N ASP A 430 -7.10 8.73 -1.97
CA ASP A 430 -8.25 9.61 -1.84
C ASP A 430 -7.81 10.89 -1.08
N ILE A 431 -7.69 12.02 -1.77
CA ILE A 431 -7.17 13.31 -1.27
C ILE A 431 -8.25 14.38 -1.43
N ASN A 432 -9.22 14.37 -0.51
CA ASN A 432 -10.44 15.15 -0.59
C ASN A 432 -10.58 16.08 0.62
N GLY A 433 -11.30 17.20 0.47
CA GLY A 433 -11.53 18.15 1.57
C GLY A 433 -10.28 18.90 2.04
N MET A 434 -9.18 18.87 1.28
CA MET A 434 -7.97 19.65 1.53
C MET A 434 -8.10 21.06 0.96
N GLY A 435 -7.10 21.91 1.16
CA GLY A 435 -6.95 23.12 0.35
C GLY A 435 -6.51 22.73 -1.05
N THR A 436 -5.23 22.43 -1.21
CA THR A 436 -4.68 21.84 -2.45
C THR A 436 -4.46 20.35 -2.28
N ALA A 437 -4.95 19.50 -3.17
CA ALA A 437 -4.74 18.05 -3.02
C ALA A 437 -3.27 17.67 -3.26
N ILE A 438 -2.72 18.05 -4.42
CA ILE A 438 -1.33 17.78 -4.80
C ILE A 438 -0.62 19.06 -5.25
N TYR A 439 0.57 19.30 -4.71
CA TYR A 439 1.44 20.41 -5.10
C TYR A 439 2.80 19.88 -5.61
N ASN A 440 3.14 20.14 -6.86
CA ASN A 440 4.41 19.75 -7.48
C ASN A 440 5.24 20.98 -7.85
N TYR A 441 6.49 21.03 -7.42
CA TYR A 441 7.46 22.07 -7.77
C TYR A 441 8.77 21.45 -8.25
N GLY A 442 9.09 21.59 -9.54
CA GLY A 442 10.28 20.98 -10.15
C GLY A 442 10.27 19.45 -10.15
N SER A 443 9.12 18.83 -9.90
CA SER A 443 8.97 17.39 -9.67
C SER A 443 8.37 16.66 -10.88
N ASN A 444 8.81 15.43 -11.11
CA ASN A 444 8.34 14.55 -12.20
C ASN A 444 7.55 13.36 -11.64
N SER A 445 6.59 13.67 -10.75
CA SER A 445 5.81 12.65 -10.06
C SER A 445 4.81 11.95 -10.99
N THR A 446 4.49 10.70 -10.67
CA THR A 446 3.42 9.94 -11.34
C THR A 446 2.26 9.74 -10.38
N ILE A 447 1.06 10.15 -10.78
CA ILE A 447 -0.17 10.10 -9.99
C ILE A 447 -1.18 9.25 -10.75
N ASN A 448 -1.56 8.09 -10.19
CA ASN A 448 -2.44 7.13 -10.85
C ASN A 448 -3.69 6.87 -10.03
N ASN A 449 -4.85 6.94 -10.69
CA ASN A 449 -6.17 6.59 -10.14
C ASN A 449 -6.47 7.24 -8.78
N CYS A 450 -6.02 8.47 -8.58
CA CYS A 450 -6.27 9.19 -7.33
C CYS A 450 -7.53 10.04 -7.43
N ASP A 451 -8.30 10.11 -6.35
CA ASP A 451 -9.40 11.05 -6.18
C ASP A 451 -8.87 12.33 -5.53
N LEU A 452 -8.83 13.42 -6.28
CA LEU A 452 -8.37 14.75 -5.89
C LEU A 452 -9.55 15.73 -5.95
N SER A 453 -10.75 15.26 -5.58
CA SER A 453 -11.99 15.99 -5.76
C SER A 453 -12.43 16.72 -4.49
N SER A 454 -13.35 17.66 -4.66
CA SER A 454 -13.99 18.34 -3.52
C SER A 454 -13.02 19.01 -2.54
N ASN A 455 -11.89 19.53 -3.05
CA ASN A 455 -10.95 20.31 -2.25
C ASN A 455 -11.32 21.79 -2.26
N ASN A 456 -11.06 22.49 -1.16
CA ASN A 456 -11.37 23.89 -0.90
C ASN A 456 -10.41 24.89 -1.57
N ASN A 457 -9.65 24.45 -2.58
CA ASN A 457 -8.87 25.32 -3.48
C ASN A 457 -8.64 24.65 -4.86
N THR A 458 -7.59 23.83 -4.99
CA THR A 458 -7.15 23.32 -6.30
C THR A 458 -6.85 21.82 -6.22
N GLY A 459 -7.27 21.05 -7.22
CA GLY A 459 -6.96 19.62 -7.28
C GLY A 459 -5.47 19.37 -7.40
N ALA A 460 -4.81 19.97 -8.39
CA ALA A 460 -3.36 19.88 -8.55
C ALA A 460 -2.68 21.20 -8.98
N VAL A 461 -1.53 21.50 -8.38
CA VAL A 461 -0.70 22.64 -8.76
C VAL A 461 0.67 22.14 -9.23
N ASN A 462 1.13 22.57 -10.40
CA ASN A 462 2.36 22.09 -11.03
C ASN A 462 3.25 23.25 -11.51
N TYR A 463 4.46 23.34 -10.94
CA TYR A 463 5.49 24.31 -11.32
C TYR A 463 6.71 23.61 -11.90
N TYR A 464 7.21 24.06 -13.06
CA TYR A 464 8.55 23.76 -13.62
C TYR A 464 8.95 22.27 -13.83
N GLY A 465 8.07 21.31 -13.52
CA GLY A 465 8.29 19.87 -13.70
C GLY A 465 7.49 19.27 -14.85
N ALA A 466 7.50 17.95 -14.97
CA ALA A 466 6.70 17.19 -15.93
C ALA A 466 5.92 16.05 -15.23
N PRO A 467 5.01 16.37 -14.29
CA PRO A 467 4.21 15.35 -13.62
C PRO A 467 3.19 14.71 -14.58
N VAL A 468 2.86 13.44 -14.33
CA VAL A 468 1.90 12.67 -15.13
C VAL A 468 0.75 12.21 -14.25
N PHE A 469 -0.47 12.56 -14.64
CA PHE A 469 -1.72 12.15 -14.00
C PHE A 469 -2.46 11.17 -14.90
N ILE A 470 -2.84 10.00 -14.38
CA ILE A 470 -3.51 8.94 -15.13
C ILE A 470 -4.77 8.52 -14.37
N GLY A 471 -5.94 8.59 -15.01
CA GLY A 471 -7.20 8.10 -14.42
C GLY A 471 -7.64 8.85 -13.16
N CYS A 472 -7.16 10.07 -12.93
CA CYS A 472 -7.43 10.83 -11.70
C CYS A 472 -8.74 11.61 -11.79
N ASN A 473 -9.43 11.75 -10.66
CA ASN A 473 -10.62 12.59 -10.54
C ASN A 473 -10.25 13.91 -9.84
N LEU A 474 -10.23 15.01 -10.57
CA LEU A 474 -9.95 16.36 -10.07
C LEU A 474 -11.21 17.23 -10.15
N SER A 475 -12.37 16.66 -9.85
CA SER A 475 -13.66 17.35 -9.98
C SER A 475 -14.10 18.09 -8.71
N GLY A 476 -15.00 19.06 -8.85
CA GLY A 476 -15.67 19.68 -7.70
C GLY A 476 -14.77 20.49 -6.77
N ASN A 477 -13.52 20.80 -7.17
CA ASN A 477 -12.64 21.63 -6.38
C ASN A 477 -13.12 23.08 -6.42
N ASN A 478 -13.22 23.71 -5.25
CA ASN A 478 -13.85 25.01 -5.09
C ASN A 478 -13.01 25.95 -4.21
N ASP A 479 -12.66 27.13 -4.73
CA ASP A 479 -12.02 28.19 -3.95
C ASP A 479 -13.00 29.36 -3.70
N PRO A 480 -13.70 29.38 -2.55
CA PRO A 480 -14.68 30.42 -2.23
C PRO A 480 -14.07 31.73 -1.69
N ASN A 481 -12.78 31.75 -1.33
CA ASN A 481 -12.15 32.90 -0.64
C ASN A 481 -11.00 33.57 -1.44
N VAL A 482 -10.49 32.96 -2.51
CA VAL A 482 -9.34 33.43 -3.31
C VAL A 482 -9.64 33.41 -4.83
N GLN A 483 -8.74 34.00 -5.62
CA GLN A 483 -8.92 34.39 -7.03
C GLN A 483 -8.93 33.22 -8.05
N TRP A 484 -8.62 31.98 -7.67
CA TRP A 484 -8.16 30.95 -8.63
C TRP A 484 -8.58 29.51 -8.27
N GLY A 485 -9.85 29.25 -8.00
CA GLY A 485 -10.34 27.87 -7.84
C GLY A 485 -10.24 27.11 -9.16
N THR A 486 -9.34 26.14 -9.25
CA THR A 486 -9.06 25.40 -10.49
C THR A 486 -9.02 23.91 -10.25
N GLY A 487 -9.40 23.10 -11.25
CA GLY A 487 -9.06 21.68 -11.24
C GLY A 487 -7.54 21.50 -11.23
N VAL A 488 -6.86 22.23 -12.11
CA VAL A 488 -5.39 22.23 -12.23
C VAL A 488 -4.81 23.62 -12.50
N TRP A 489 -3.72 23.94 -11.80
CA TRP A 489 -2.83 25.06 -12.10
C TRP A 489 -1.48 24.57 -12.64
N ASN A 490 -1.06 25.10 -13.80
CA ASN A 490 0.18 24.74 -14.47
C ASN A 490 1.01 26.00 -14.77
N GLU A 491 2.26 26.05 -14.32
CA GLU A 491 3.18 27.13 -14.64
C GLU A 491 4.58 26.63 -14.99
N GLY A 492 5.10 27.01 -16.16
CA GLY A 492 6.40 26.58 -16.64
C GLY A 492 6.55 25.05 -16.77
N THR A 493 5.46 24.31 -16.83
CA THR A 493 5.44 22.84 -16.69
C THR A 493 5.19 22.13 -18.01
N LYS A 494 5.52 20.84 -18.05
CA LYS A 494 5.18 19.89 -19.12
C LYS A 494 4.23 18.78 -18.64
N ALA A 495 3.25 19.14 -17.82
CA ALA A 495 2.33 18.18 -17.22
C ALA A 495 1.49 17.42 -18.27
N SER A 496 1.17 16.15 -17.97
CA SER A 496 0.31 15.32 -18.81
C SER A 496 -0.84 14.74 -18.00
N PHE A 497 -2.05 14.83 -18.54
CA PHE A 497 -3.28 14.31 -17.97
C PHE A 497 -3.87 13.29 -18.94
N VAL A 498 -4.01 12.05 -18.49
CA VAL A 498 -4.51 10.92 -19.29
C VAL A 498 -5.75 10.35 -18.63
N ASN A 499 -6.88 10.34 -19.32
CA ASN A 499 -8.16 9.83 -18.83
C ASN A 499 -8.60 10.44 -17.48
N CYS A 500 -8.31 11.72 -17.25
CA CYS A 500 -8.65 12.42 -16.01
C CYS A 500 -9.99 13.16 -16.13
N ASP A 501 -10.70 13.31 -15.02
CA ASP A 501 -11.92 14.11 -14.94
C ASP A 501 -11.64 15.43 -14.20
N LEU A 502 -11.77 16.57 -14.86
CA LEU A 502 -11.55 17.91 -14.31
C LEU A 502 -12.87 18.70 -14.37
N SER A 503 -13.99 18.08 -13.98
CA SER A 503 -15.32 18.69 -14.09
C SER A 503 -15.75 19.44 -12.83
N SER A 504 -16.68 20.38 -12.96
CA SER A 504 -17.36 21.06 -11.85
C SER A 504 -16.44 21.82 -10.89
N ASN A 505 -15.26 22.23 -11.35
CA ASN A 505 -14.37 23.06 -10.56
C ASN A 505 -14.83 24.52 -10.59
N THR A 506 -14.81 25.17 -9.44
CA THR A 506 -15.33 26.53 -9.26
C THR A 506 -14.36 27.45 -8.53
N GLY A 507 -14.34 28.74 -8.88
CA GLY A 507 -13.48 29.74 -8.23
C GLY A 507 -14.20 31.08 -7.98
N GLY A 508 -13.71 31.83 -6.98
CA GLY A 508 -14.26 33.12 -6.57
C GLY A 508 -14.21 34.21 -7.65
N TYR A 509 -13.08 34.31 -8.36
CA TYR A 509 -12.90 35.27 -9.47
C TYR A 509 -12.66 34.56 -10.81
N ASN A 510 -12.06 33.38 -10.79
CA ASN A 510 -11.79 32.64 -12.00
C ASN A 510 -11.92 31.15 -11.70
N GLY A 511 -12.78 30.45 -12.42
CA GLY A 511 -13.01 29.02 -12.27
C GLY A 511 -12.67 28.27 -13.54
N TYR A 512 -11.72 27.34 -13.44
CA TYR A 512 -11.16 26.65 -14.60
C TYR A 512 -11.04 25.15 -14.38
N GLY A 513 -11.20 24.37 -15.45
CA GLY A 513 -10.74 22.98 -15.47
C GLY A 513 -9.21 22.93 -15.35
N ALA A 514 -8.52 23.65 -16.23
CA ALA A 514 -7.07 23.81 -16.23
C ALA A 514 -6.63 25.22 -16.63
N LEU A 515 -5.64 25.76 -15.91
CA LEU A 515 -5.02 27.04 -16.18
C LEU A 515 -3.53 26.86 -16.46
N ASN A 516 -3.05 27.32 -17.62
CA ASN A 516 -1.69 27.09 -18.11
C ASN A 516 -0.97 28.41 -18.38
N PHE A 517 0.16 28.61 -17.69
CA PHE A 517 1.05 29.77 -17.86
C PHE A 517 2.44 29.34 -18.33
N SER A 518 2.91 29.89 -19.45
CA SER A 518 4.23 29.56 -20.01
C SER A 518 4.54 28.06 -20.04
N SER A 519 3.54 27.22 -20.33
CA SER A 519 3.57 25.77 -20.17
C SER A 519 3.30 25.02 -21.48
N GLU A 520 3.64 23.74 -21.51
CA GLU A 520 3.34 22.82 -22.61
C GLU A 520 2.59 21.59 -22.04
N VAL A 521 1.25 21.62 -22.07
CA VAL A 521 0.41 20.64 -21.32
C VAL A 521 -0.32 19.71 -22.26
N THR A 522 -0.44 18.43 -21.90
CA THR A 522 -1.21 17.44 -22.67
C THR A 522 -2.43 16.97 -21.90
N PHE A 523 -3.59 16.96 -22.57
CA PHE A 523 -4.83 16.35 -22.12
C PHE A 523 -5.21 15.26 -23.13
N LEU A 524 -5.20 14.01 -22.71
CA LEU A 524 -5.53 12.85 -23.53
C LEU A 524 -6.69 12.09 -22.90
N GLY A 525 -7.82 11.94 -23.61
CA GLY A 525 -8.96 11.18 -23.09
C GLY A 525 -9.65 11.81 -21.87
N CYS A 526 -9.39 13.09 -21.60
CA CYS A 526 -9.89 13.75 -20.39
C CYS A 526 -11.35 14.19 -20.54
N ARG A 527 -12.01 14.42 -19.40
CA ARG A 527 -13.33 15.03 -19.34
C ARG A 527 -13.24 16.36 -18.59
N MET A 528 -13.79 17.42 -19.17
CA MET A 528 -13.80 18.77 -18.58
C MET A 528 -15.18 19.40 -18.73
N LYS A 529 -16.06 19.16 -17.76
CA LYS A 529 -17.44 19.62 -17.83
C LYS A 529 -17.78 20.63 -16.75
N ASN A 530 -18.66 21.58 -17.03
CA ASN A 530 -19.29 22.44 -16.03
C ASN A 530 -18.32 23.18 -15.08
N ASN A 531 -17.13 23.54 -15.56
CA ASN A 531 -16.21 24.41 -14.82
C ASN A 531 -16.65 25.87 -15.01
N GLY A 532 -16.56 26.67 -13.96
CA GLY A 532 -17.05 28.04 -14.02
C GLY A 532 -16.80 28.85 -12.75
N THR A 533 -17.18 30.11 -12.74
CA THR A 533 -17.05 30.99 -11.56
C THR A 533 -18.21 30.83 -10.58
N SER A 534 -17.94 31.09 -9.30
CA SER A 534 -18.99 31.17 -8.29
C SER A 534 -19.71 32.54 -8.35
N ASP A 535 -21.02 32.57 -8.08
CA ASP A 535 -21.89 33.77 -8.14
C ASP A 535 -21.51 34.93 -7.20
N TYR A 536 -20.43 34.80 -6.41
CA TYR A 536 -20.17 35.63 -5.24
C TYR A 536 -19.58 37.03 -5.56
N TYR A 537 -18.84 37.19 -6.66
CA TYR A 537 -18.29 38.49 -7.07
C TYR A 537 -18.61 38.80 -8.55
N GLN A 538 -19.64 39.62 -8.78
CA GLN A 538 -19.99 40.15 -10.11
C GLN A 538 -18.97 41.24 -10.55
N VAL A 539 -17.80 40.82 -11.05
CA VAL A 539 -16.77 41.71 -11.59
C VAL A 539 -16.78 41.65 -13.12
N GLU A 540 -16.49 42.76 -13.80
CA GLU A 540 -16.68 42.92 -15.26
C GLU A 540 -15.57 42.29 -16.15
N ASP A 541 -14.55 41.65 -15.57
CA ASP A 541 -13.36 41.10 -16.28
C ASP A 541 -13.10 39.60 -15.95
N LEU A 542 -14.14 38.78 -15.77
CA LEU A 542 -13.99 37.36 -15.42
C LEU A 542 -13.73 36.51 -16.67
N VAL A 543 -12.70 35.66 -16.62
CA VAL A 543 -12.45 34.60 -17.60
C VAL A 543 -12.77 33.27 -16.92
N SER A 544 -13.50 32.37 -17.57
CA SER A 544 -13.87 31.05 -17.05
C SER A 544 -13.98 30.10 -18.22
N GLY A 545 -13.58 28.84 -18.05
CA GLY A 545 -13.49 27.89 -19.15
C GLY A 545 -12.86 26.57 -18.74
N ALA A 546 -12.89 25.59 -19.64
CA ALA A 546 -12.24 24.30 -19.37
C ALA A 546 -10.72 24.41 -19.41
N ILE A 547 -10.17 25.14 -20.39
CA ILE A 547 -8.72 25.33 -20.54
C ILE A 547 -8.44 26.79 -20.84
N ILE A 548 -7.53 27.39 -20.07
CA ILE A 548 -6.99 28.73 -20.34
C ILE A 548 -5.49 28.65 -20.56
N ASN A 549 -5.03 29.20 -21.68
CA ASN A 549 -3.63 29.27 -22.05
C ASN A 549 -3.14 30.71 -22.08
N THR A 550 -2.07 30.99 -21.34
CA THR A 550 -1.33 32.25 -21.39
C THR A 550 0.14 31.97 -21.71
N ASN A 551 0.63 32.48 -22.84
CA ASN A 551 1.93 32.12 -23.43
C ASN A 551 2.20 30.59 -23.42
N SER A 552 1.17 29.77 -23.66
CA SER A 552 1.21 28.31 -23.46
C SER A 552 0.74 27.52 -24.67
N THR A 553 1.21 26.28 -24.77
CA THR A 553 0.72 25.29 -25.74
C THR A 553 -0.03 24.18 -25.02
N SER A 554 -1.28 23.92 -25.43
CA SER A 554 -2.04 22.75 -24.97
C SER A 554 -2.29 21.77 -26.11
N TYR A 555 -2.07 20.48 -25.86
CA TYR A 555 -2.49 19.39 -26.73
C TYR A 555 -3.77 18.76 -26.15
N VAL A 556 -4.88 18.88 -26.87
CA VAL A 556 -6.20 18.41 -26.46
C VAL A 556 -6.60 17.27 -27.39
N ILE A 557 -6.53 16.04 -26.90
CA ILE A 557 -6.65 14.83 -27.72
C ILE A 557 -7.73 13.94 -27.11
N ALA A 558 -8.67 13.47 -27.92
CA ALA A 558 -9.75 12.58 -27.47
C ALA A 558 -10.49 13.11 -26.21
N THR A 559 -10.55 14.44 -26.04
CA THR A 559 -11.02 15.07 -24.80
C THR A 559 -12.45 15.58 -24.98
N GLU A 560 -13.27 15.42 -23.95
CA GLU A 560 -14.66 15.88 -23.93
C GLU A 560 -14.79 17.15 -23.08
N ILE A 561 -15.22 18.24 -23.71
CA ILE A 561 -15.39 19.56 -23.07
C ILE A 561 -16.81 20.05 -23.30
N SER A 562 -17.58 20.29 -22.23
CA SER A 562 -18.98 20.74 -22.34
C SER A 562 -19.51 21.48 -21.13
N GLY A 563 -20.49 22.37 -21.33
CA GLY A 563 -21.25 23.01 -20.24
C GLY A 563 -20.44 23.96 -19.34
N ASN A 564 -19.24 24.37 -19.74
CA ASN A 564 -18.43 25.34 -19.00
C ASN A 564 -18.98 26.76 -19.24
N GLU A 565 -19.25 27.52 -18.19
CA GLU A 565 -19.93 28.82 -18.26
C GLU A 565 -19.01 29.98 -17.80
N ALA A 566 -19.09 31.12 -18.49
CA ALA A 566 -18.42 32.38 -18.12
C ALA A 566 -19.44 33.52 -17.97
N TYR A 567 -19.39 34.25 -16.86
CA TYR A 567 -20.46 35.19 -16.48
C TYR A 567 -20.50 36.46 -17.36
N LEU A 568 -19.37 36.96 -17.90
CA LEU A 568 -19.31 38.31 -18.51
C LEU A 568 -18.31 38.58 -19.68
N CYS A 569 -17.47 37.62 -20.13
CA CYS A 569 -16.51 37.81 -21.24
C CYS A 569 -16.36 36.52 -22.09
N PRO A 570 -15.61 36.49 -23.23
CA PRO A 570 -15.85 35.51 -24.30
C PRO A 570 -15.84 34.08 -23.74
N THR A 571 -17.01 33.49 -23.89
CA THR A 571 -17.59 32.27 -23.34
C THR A 571 -16.99 30.98 -23.91
N ALA A 572 -15.72 31.03 -24.28
CA ALA A 572 -15.07 29.91 -24.91
C ALA A 572 -14.75 28.83 -23.88
N SER A 573 -14.98 27.59 -24.28
CA SER A 573 -14.53 26.43 -23.52
C SER A 573 -13.01 26.34 -23.47
N ILE A 574 -12.32 26.82 -24.51
CA ILE A 574 -10.87 26.97 -24.53
C ILE A 574 -10.53 28.43 -24.85
N ASP A 575 -9.73 29.08 -24.01
CA ASP A 575 -9.22 30.43 -24.24
C ASP A 575 -7.71 30.40 -24.42
N SER A 576 -7.21 30.93 -25.54
CA SER A 576 -5.79 31.13 -25.80
C SER A 576 -5.50 32.60 -26.10
N ASP A 577 -4.48 33.16 -25.45
CA ASP A 577 -3.98 34.49 -25.84
C ASP A 577 -3.27 34.45 -27.22
N ALA A 578 -2.90 35.61 -27.74
CA ALA A 578 -2.30 35.73 -29.07
C ALA A 578 -0.96 34.98 -29.21
N ASP A 579 -0.25 34.74 -28.11
CA ASP A 579 1.05 34.05 -28.06
C ASP A 579 0.90 32.57 -27.64
N SER A 580 -0.33 32.10 -27.41
CA SER A 580 -0.67 30.73 -27.01
C SER A 580 -1.20 29.91 -28.19
N LEU A 581 -1.21 28.59 -28.05
CA LEU A 581 -1.74 27.67 -29.05
C LEU A 581 -2.48 26.49 -28.40
N ALA A 582 -3.70 26.20 -28.86
CA ALA A 582 -4.36 24.92 -28.59
C ALA A 582 -4.28 24.02 -29.84
N ILE A 583 -3.77 22.80 -29.72
CA ILE A 583 -3.75 21.80 -30.80
C ILE A 583 -4.78 20.73 -30.44
N ILE A 584 -5.79 20.55 -31.28
CA ILE A 584 -6.99 19.78 -30.95
C ILE A 584 -7.15 18.64 -31.96
N SER A 585 -7.35 17.41 -31.49
CA SER A 585 -7.64 16.24 -32.33
C SER A 585 -8.61 15.28 -31.64
N TYR A 586 -9.46 14.61 -32.43
CA TYR A 586 -10.39 13.59 -31.94
C TYR A 586 -11.32 14.03 -30.78
N SER A 587 -11.53 15.34 -30.60
CA SER A 587 -12.13 15.90 -29.37
C SER A 587 -13.55 16.44 -29.59
N LYS A 588 -14.37 16.35 -28.55
CA LYS A 588 -15.76 16.85 -28.53
C LYS A 588 -15.80 18.10 -27.66
N ILE A 589 -16.04 19.26 -28.27
CA ILE A 589 -16.02 20.56 -27.59
C ILE A 589 -17.31 21.30 -27.89
N CYS A 590 -18.00 21.74 -26.85
CA CYS A 590 -19.12 22.65 -27.02
C CYS A 590 -19.08 23.80 -26.02
N SER A 591 -19.63 24.94 -26.46
CA SER A 591 -20.00 26.04 -25.59
C SER A 591 -21.45 26.39 -25.89
N ASN A 592 -22.28 26.71 -24.91
CA ASN A 592 -23.66 27.19 -25.15
C ASN A 592 -23.70 28.68 -25.56
N ASP A 593 -22.57 29.20 -26.06
CA ASP A 593 -22.38 30.57 -26.46
C ASP A 593 -21.64 30.68 -27.81
N LEU A 594 -21.43 31.91 -28.29
CA LEU A 594 -21.10 32.21 -29.68
C LEU A 594 -19.78 31.64 -30.22
N ASN A 595 -18.82 31.24 -29.37
CA ASN A 595 -17.54 30.71 -29.83
C ASN A 595 -16.93 29.70 -28.83
N PRO A 596 -16.83 28.40 -29.16
CA PRO A 596 -16.31 27.39 -28.23
C PRO A 596 -14.80 27.48 -27.97
N ILE A 597 -14.03 28.06 -28.90
CA ILE A 597 -12.59 28.28 -28.77
C ILE A 597 -12.29 29.74 -29.12
N ASN A 598 -11.64 30.44 -28.20
CA ASN A 598 -11.17 31.80 -28.40
C ASN A 598 -9.64 31.80 -28.51
N GLY A 599 -9.11 32.62 -29.43
CA GLY A 599 -7.68 32.72 -29.66
C GLY A 599 -7.13 31.84 -30.79
N THR A 600 -5.82 31.59 -30.74
CA THR A 600 -5.11 30.77 -31.74
C THR A 600 -5.26 29.29 -31.41
N TYR A 601 -5.74 28.51 -32.38
CA TYR A 601 -5.80 27.05 -32.29
C TYR A 601 -5.51 26.39 -33.65
N THR A 602 -5.08 25.14 -33.59
CA THR A 602 -4.94 24.24 -34.73
C THR A 602 -5.93 23.10 -34.56
N GLU A 603 -6.84 22.97 -35.51
CA GLU A 603 -7.78 21.87 -35.60
C GLU A 603 -7.22 20.76 -36.50
N ALA A 604 -6.97 19.58 -35.94
CA ALA A 604 -6.67 18.37 -36.70
C ALA A 604 -7.95 17.56 -36.97
N ALA A 605 -7.83 16.40 -37.63
CA ALA A 605 -8.99 15.57 -37.99
C ALA A 605 -9.76 15.02 -36.75
N GLY A 606 -11.04 14.72 -36.98
CA GLY A 606 -11.90 14.02 -36.03
C GLY A 606 -12.42 14.86 -34.86
N ASN A 607 -12.45 16.19 -34.97
CA ASN A 607 -13.02 17.05 -33.92
C ASN A 607 -14.49 17.33 -34.19
N CYS A 608 -15.28 17.47 -33.13
CA CYS A 608 -16.58 18.12 -33.18
C CYS A 608 -16.58 19.34 -32.25
N ILE A 609 -16.72 20.52 -32.86
CA ILE A 609 -16.70 21.81 -32.17
C ILE A 609 -18.02 22.53 -32.49
N THR A 610 -18.93 22.62 -31.50
CA THR A 610 -20.28 23.17 -31.69
C THR A 610 -20.63 24.27 -30.67
N THR A 611 -21.49 25.20 -31.05
CA THR A 611 -22.07 26.24 -30.17
C THR A 611 -23.33 25.79 -29.44
N ASN A 612 -23.72 24.52 -29.58
CA ASN A 612 -24.85 23.93 -28.88
C ASN A 612 -24.43 22.59 -28.28
N CYS A 613 -24.39 22.52 -26.95
CA CYS A 613 -23.96 21.29 -26.28
C CYS A 613 -24.90 20.10 -26.45
N SER A 614 -26.14 20.29 -26.92
CA SER A 614 -26.99 19.14 -27.27
C SER A 614 -26.48 18.37 -28.49
N ASP A 615 -25.82 19.03 -29.43
CA ASP A 615 -25.35 18.40 -30.67
C ASP A 615 -24.22 17.37 -30.41
N LEU A 616 -23.61 17.38 -29.22
CA LEU A 616 -22.61 16.37 -28.82
C LEU A 616 -23.21 15.01 -28.46
N VAL A 617 -24.52 14.97 -28.19
CA VAL A 617 -25.26 13.77 -27.77
C VAL A 617 -26.40 13.40 -28.71
N ASP A 618 -26.72 14.28 -29.67
CA ASP A 618 -27.61 13.96 -30.77
C ASP A 618 -26.87 13.00 -31.72
N ASP A 619 -27.54 11.93 -32.06
CA ASP A 619 -27.09 10.82 -32.90
C ASP A 619 -28.33 10.36 -33.68
N ALA A 620 -28.52 10.95 -34.85
CA ALA A 620 -29.75 10.92 -35.62
C ALA A 620 -30.07 9.52 -36.16
N ASP A 621 -29.05 8.72 -36.45
CA ASP A 621 -29.18 7.35 -36.97
C ASP A 621 -28.83 6.24 -35.97
N ALA A 622 -28.40 6.62 -34.76
CA ALA A 622 -28.10 5.75 -33.63
C ALA A 622 -26.92 4.80 -33.85
N ASP A 623 -25.90 5.23 -34.59
CA ASP A 623 -24.68 4.46 -34.85
C ASP A 623 -23.58 4.63 -33.79
N GLY A 624 -23.76 5.59 -32.87
CA GLY A 624 -22.82 5.92 -31.80
C GLY A 624 -21.84 7.06 -32.12
N VAL A 625 -21.90 7.63 -33.33
CA VAL A 625 -21.20 8.84 -33.74
C VAL A 625 -22.17 10.03 -33.58
N PRO A 626 -21.80 11.09 -32.84
CA PRO A 626 -22.69 12.25 -32.74
C PRO A 626 -22.84 12.95 -34.10
N ASP A 627 -23.99 13.57 -34.36
CA ASP A 627 -24.34 14.28 -35.61
C ASP A 627 -23.25 15.27 -36.08
N CYS A 628 -22.49 15.84 -35.15
CA CYS A 628 -21.42 16.78 -35.45
C CYS A 628 -20.10 16.13 -35.91
N MET A 629 -19.95 14.81 -35.75
CA MET A 629 -18.88 13.98 -36.31
C MET A 629 -19.37 12.97 -37.34
N ASP A 630 -20.69 12.89 -37.54
CA ASP A 630 -21.37 12.05 -38.52
C ASP A 630 -20.93 12.45 -39.94
N GLN A 631 -20.26 11.51 -40.60
CA GLN A 631 -19.84 11.66 -41.99
C GLN A 631 -21.00 11.39 -42.95
N CYS A 632 -21.97 10.59 -42.56
CA CYS A 632 -23.08 10.11 -43.36
C CYS A 632 -24.46 10.57 -42.83
N PRO A 633 -24.81 11.87 -42.83
CA PRO A 633 -25.99 12.39 -42.13
C PRO A 633 -27.28 11.57 -42.24
N GLY A 634 -27.65 10.92 -41.13
CA GLY A 634 -28.89 10.15 -41.00
C GLY A 634 -28.85 8.70 -41.51
N ILE A 635 -27.66 8.17 -41.80
CA ILE A 635 -27.37 6.74 -41.95
C ILE A 635 -26.00 6.41 -41.31
N PRO A 636 -25.81 5.22 -40.72
CA PRO A 636 -24.57 4.92 -39.99
C PRO A 636 -23.27 5.10 -40.79
N ASP A 637 -22.23 5.65 -40.13
CA ASP A 637 -20.83 5.81 -40.57
C ASP A 637 -20.12 4.45 -40.67
N VAL A 638 -20.61 3.58 -41.55
CA VAL A 638 -19.94 2.32 -41.87
C VAL A 638 -18.74 2.63 -42.75
N ASP A 639 -17.57 2.12 -42.38
CA ASP A 639 -16.35 2.04 -43.22
C ASP A 639 -16.07 0.53 -43.37
N THR A 640 -16.53 -0.04 -44.48
CA THR A 640 -16.58 -1.49 -44.68
C THR A 640 -15.20 -2.08 -44.99
N ASP A 641 -14.30 -1.30 -45.58
CA ASP A 641 -12.99 -1.76 -46.05
C ASP A 641 -11.81 -1.27 -45.17
N GLU A 642 -12.10 -0.42 -44.20
CA GLU A 642 -11.20 0.17 -43.20
C GLU A 642 -10.14 1.12 -43.79
N ASP A 643 -10.43 1.81 -44.90
CA ASP A 643 -9.52 2.78 -45.51
C ASP A 643 -9.58 4.19 -44.88
N GLY A 644 -10.60 4.45 -44.05
CA GLY A 644 -10.82 5.70 -43.34
C GLY A 644 -11.80 6.67 -44.01
N ILE A 645 -12.46 6.25 -45.09
CA ILE A 645 -13.57 6.96 -45.74
C ILE A 645 -14.86 6.18 -45.45
N ALA A 646 -15.88 6.83 -44.88
CA ALA A 646 -17.15 6.14 -44.69
C ALA A 646 -17.82 5.78 -46.03
N ASP A 647 -18.48 4.62 -46.10
CA ASP A 647 -19.11 4.02 -47.29
C ASP A 647 -20.03 4.99 -48.07
N CYS A 648 -20.63 5.99 -47.40
CA CYS A 648 -21.48 6.99 -48.06
C CYS A 648 -20.68 8.03 -48.88
N HIS A 649 -19.39 8.15 -48.59
CA HIS A 649 -18.41 9.04 -49.21
C HIS A 649 -17.32 8.29 -49.97
N ASP A 650 -17.27 6.97 -49.83
CA ASP A 650 -16.32 6.07 -50.47
C ASP A 650 -16.76 5.72 -51.91
N GLN A 651 -15.85 5.88 -52.88
CA GLN A 651 -16.13 5.47 -54.26
C GLN A 651 -16.11 3.93 -54.40
N CYS A 652 -15.39 3.28 -53.49
CA CYS A 652 -15.16 1.85 -53.43
C CYS A 652 -15.48 1.27 -52.04
N PRO A 653 -16.76 1.19 -51.62
CA PRO A 653 -17.13 0.75 -50.26
C PRO A 653 -16.60 -0.62 -49.78
N ASP A 654 -16.06 -1.45 -50.68
CA ASP A 654 -15.51 -2.77 -50.33
C ASP A 654 -13.98 -2.87 -50.57
N ALA A 655 -13.29 -1.80 -50.98
CA ALA A 655 -11.85 -1.77 -51.26
C ALA A 655 -11.28 -0.34 -51.33
N PRO A 656 -9.99 -0.09 -51.01
CA PRO A 656 -9.53 1.29 -50.84
C PRO A 656 -9.61 2.12 -52.13
N ASP A 657 -9.87 3.42 -51.99
CA ASP A 657 -9.94 4.42 -53.08
C ASP A 657 -8.55 4.67 -53.73
N LEU A 658 -8.02 3.65 -54.39
CA LEU A 658 -6.81 3.73 -55.20
C LEU A 658 -7.15 4.35 -56.56
N ASP A 659 -6.41 5.37 -56.95
CA ASP A 659 -6.53 6.04 -58.25
C ASP A 659 -5.16 5.96 -58.97
N MET A 660 -5.01 4.94 -59.82
CA MET A 660 -3.72 4.59 -60.41
C MET A 660 -3.27 5.55 -61.50
N ASP A 661 -4.18 6.08 -62.30
CA ASP A 661 -3.89 6.98 -63.42
C ASP A 661 -4.12 8.47 -63.12
N ARG A 662 -4.70 8.76 -61.95
CA ARG A 662 -4.83 10.08 -61.31
C ARG A 662 -5.84 11.00 -61.98
N ASP A 663 -6.92 10.45 -62.45
CA ASP A 663 -8.02 11.19 -63.05
C ASP A 663 -9.10 11.61 -62.03
N GLY A 664 -9.04 11.07 -60.81
CA GLY A 664 -9.99 11.34 -59.73
C GLY A 664 -11.14 10.33 -59.61
N VAL A 665 -11.12 9.25 -60.38
CA VAL A 665 -12.00 8.09 -60.28
C VAL A 665 -11.20 6.90 -59.73
N ALA A 666 -11.73 6.22 -58.72
CA ALA A 666 -11.04 5.10 -58.10
C ALA A 666 -11.06 3.85 -58.98
N ASP A 667 -9.97 3.07 -58.99
CA ASP A 667 -9.70 1.88 -59.80
C ASP A 667 -10.86 0.84 -59.77
N CYS A 668 -11.67 0.80 -58.71
CA CYS A 668 -12.78 -0.16 -58.62
C CYS A 668 -14.04 0.27 -59.41
N VAL A 669 -14.19 1.57 -59.65
CA VAL A 669 -15.26 2.18 -60.45
C VAL A 669 -14.74 2.78 -61.76
N ASP A 670 -13.42 2.72 -61.97
CA ASP A 670 -12.70 3.09 -63.18
C ASP A 670 -13.21 2.28 -64.38
N VAL A 671 -13.85 3.01 -65.30
CA VAL A 671 -14.39 2.46 -66.55
C VAL A 671 -13.29 2.41 -67.61
N CYS A 672 -12.29 3.29 -67.51
CA CYS A 672 -11.21 3.44 -68.47
C CYS A 672 -9.77 3.37 -67.95
N PRO A 673 -9.30 2.16 -67.56
CA PRO A 673 -8.02 2.03 -66.90
C PRO A 673 -6.84 2.61 -67.68
N GLY A 674 -6.20 3.63 -67.11
CA GLY A 674 -5.05 4.33 -67.67
C GLY A 674 -5.38 5.65 -68.39
N PHE A 675 -6.64 6.07 -68.41
CA PHE A 675 -7.15 7.26 -69.08
C PHE A 675 -8.25 7.94 -68.26
N ASP A 676 -8.44 9.24 -68.46
CA ASP A 676 -9.35 10.07 -67.66
C ASP A 676 -10.84 9.78 -67.98
N ASP A 677 -11.55 9.16 -67.04
CA ASP A 677 -12.97 8.81 -67.08
C ASP A 677 -13.90 10.04 -67.16
N THR A 678 -13.39 11.23 -66.81
CA THR A 678 -14.20 12.46 -66.81
C THR A 678 -14.23 13.16 -68.16
N LEU A 679 -13.41 12.71 -69.12
CA LEU A 679 -13.39 13.23 -70.49
C LEU A 679 -14.32 12.42 -71.38
N ASP A 680 -15.43 13.05 -71.75
CA ASP A 680 -16.43 12.56 -72.71
C ASP A 680 -16.73 13.73 -73.66
N SER A 681 -15.94 13.84 -74.72
CA SER A 681 -15.90 14.98 -75.64
C SER A 681 -17.13 15.05 -76.53
N ASP A 682 -17.72 13.92 -76.90
CA ASP A 682 -18.90 13.83 -77.75
C ASP A 682 -20.22 13.68 -76.95
N GLY A 683 -20.13 13.35 -75.65
CA GLY A 683 -21.23 13.27 -74.70
C GLY A 683 -22.05 11.98 -74.81
N ASP A 684 -21.48 10.90 -75.36
CA ASP A 684 -22.18 9.64 -75.57
C ASP A 684 -22.24 8.75 -74.30
N GLY A 685 -21.47 9.10 -73.27
CA GLY A 685 -21.37 8.41 -71.99
C GLY A 685 -20.24 7.37 -71.91
N THR A 686 -19.40 7.25 -72.93
CA THR A 686 -18.15 6.48 -72.94
C THR A 686 -16.98 7.45 -72.81
N PRO A 687 -16.04 7.24 -71.86
CA PRO A 687 -14.87 8.10 -71.78
C PRO A 687 -14.00 8.03 -73.05
N ASP A 688 -13.44 9.16 -73.49
CA ASP A 688 -12.63 9.30 -74.71
C ASP A 688 -11.50 8.25 -74.79
N GLY A 689 -10.89 7.92 -73.66
CA GLY A 689 -9.80 6.93 -73.58
C GLY A 689 -10.23 5.48 -73.85
N CYS A 690 -11.54 5.23 -73.81
CA CYS A 690 -12.18 3.91 -73.90
C CYS A 690 -12.98 3.70 -75.16
N GLU A 691 -13.05 4.71 -76.00
CA GLU A 691 -13.70 4.59 -77.29
C GLU A 691 -12.86 3.74 -78.24
N THR A 692 -13.47 2.66 -78.74
CA THR A 692 -12.95 1.96 -79.91
C THR A 692 -13.61 2.54 -81.13
N CYS A 693 -12.84 3.24 -81.96
CA CYS A 693 -13.40 3.93 -83.10
C CYS A 693 -13.73 2.98 -84.26
N GLU A 694 -15.02 2.65 -84.38
CA GLU A 694 -15.51 1.72 -85.39
C GLU A 694 -15.32 2.32 -86.79
N GLY A 695 -14.36 1.78 -87.55
CA GLY A 695 -13.96 2.30 -88.87
C GLY A 695 -12.55 2.91 -88.94
N ASP A 696 -11.85 3.10 -87.80
CA ASP A 696 -10.42 3.48 -87.77
C ASP A 696 -9.55 2.22 -87.92
N LEU A 697 -9.32 1.83 -89.16
CA LEU A 697 -8.60 0.61 -89.51
C LEU A 697 -7.08 0.78 -89.42
N ASP A 698 -6.57 2.02 -89.43
CA ASP A 698 -5.14 2.29 -89.28
C ASP A 698 -4.70 2.66 -87.85
N GLY A 699 -5.66 2.82 -86.94
CA GLY A 699 -5.45 3.09 -85.53
C GLY A 699 -4.93 4.51 -85.27
N SER A 700 -5.30 5.46 -86.13
CA SER A 700 -4.86 6.85 -86.06
C SER A 700 -5.67 7.72 -85.09
N GLY A 701 -6.78 7.22 -84.55
CA GLY A 701 -7.76 7.96 -83.75
C GLY A 701 -8.70 8.81 -84.60
N SER A 702 -8.81 8.56 -85.91
CA SER A 702 -9.76 9.26 -86.77
C SER A 702 -10.17 8.38 -87.94
N VAL A 703 -11.47 8.28 -88.23
CA VAL A 703 -11.96 7.60 -89.44
C VAL A 703 -11.89 8.58 -90.61
N GLY A 704 -11.05 8.28 -91.58
CA GLY A 704 -10.84 9.18 -92.70
C GLY A 704 -10.45 8.51 -93.99
N ILE A 705 -9.76 9.29 -94.82
CA ILE A 705 -9.38 8.83 -96.15
C ILE A 705 -8.38 7.67 -96.08
N ALA A 706 -7.59 7.57 -95.02
CA ALA A 706 -6.63 6.48 -94.84
C ALA A 706 -7.36 5.16 -94.63
N ASP A 707 -8.37 5.16 -93.75
CA ASP A 707 -9.21 3.99 -93.46
C ASP A 707 -10.08 3.60 -94.65
N LEU A 708 -10.64 4.59 -95.35
CA LEU A 708 -11.37 4.35 -96.59
C LEU A 708 -10.51 3.60 -97.61
N LEU A 709 -9.24 3.99 -97.71
CA LEU A 709 -8.32 3.32 -98.61
C LEU A 709 -8.04 1.89 -98.15
N ILE A 710 -8.05 1.60 -96.84
CA ILE A 710 -7.92 0.24 -96.32
C ILE A 710 -9.15 -0.60 -96.69
N VAL A 711 -10.38 -0.12 -96.47
CA VAL A 711 -11.61 -0.83 -96.88
C VAL A 711 -11.61 -1.11 -98.40
N ILE A 712 -11.22 -0.12 -99.21
CA ILE A 712 -11.17 -0.30 -100.66
C ILE A 712 -10.07 -1.29 -101.08
N ASP A 713 -8.88 -1.26 -100.46
CA ASP A 713 -7.76 -2.14 -100.82
C ASP A 713 -7.99 -3.59 -100.38
N LEU A 714 -8.76 -3.79 -99.31
CA LEU A 714 -9.04 -5.09 -98.69
C LEU A 714 -10.42 -5.66 -99.03
N TRP A 715 -11.10 -5.11 -100.04
CA TRP A 715 -12.45 -5.51 -100.45
C TRP A 715 -12.59 -7.02 -100.68
N GLY A 716 -13.57 -7.63 -100.02
CA GLY A 716 -13.88 -9.05 -100.04
C GLY A 716 -12.93 -9.92 -99.22
N THR A 717 -12.22 -9.34 -98.24
CA THR A 717 -11.38 -10.06 -97.27
C THR A 717 -11.80 -9.71 -95.84
N PRO A 718 -11.42 -10.47 -94.81
CA PRO A 718 -11.73 -10.08 -93.42
C PRO A 718 -10.90 -8.89 -92.88
N GLY A 719 -10.04 -8.28 -93.72
CA GLY A 719 -9.01 -7.33 -93.25
C GLY A 719 -9.49 -5.88 -93.11
N GLY A 720 -10.61 -5.51 -93.73
CA GLY A 720 -11.26 -4.20 -93.56
C GLY A 720 -12.72 -4.35 -93.13
N ASP A 721 -13.03 -5.45 -92.44
CA ASP A 721 -14.33 -5.79 -91.88
C ASP A 721 -14.56 -4.92 -90.62
N CYS A 722 -15.38 -3.88 -90.77
CA CYS A 722 -15.70 -2.90 -89.75
C CYS A 722 -16.97 -3.27 -88.99
N ASP A 723 -17.91 -4.01 -89.58
CA ASP A 723 -19.16 -4.43 -88.91
C ASP A 723 -19.11 -5.83 -88.27
N GLY A 724 -18.00 -6.55 -88.48
CA GLY A 724 -17.66 -7.80 -87.83
C GLY A 724 -18.34 -9.03 -88.42
N ASP A 725 -18.91 -8.94 -89.64
CA ASP A 725 -19.62 -10.04 -90.28
C ASP A 725 -18.71 -11.06 -90.99
N GLY A 726 -17.43 -10.70 -91.16
CA GLY A 726 -16.36 -11.55 -91.66
C GLY A 726 -15.87 -11.24 -93.08
N ASP A 727 -16.49 -10.32 -93.82
CA ASP A 727 -16.10 -9.96 -95.20
C ASP A 727 -16.16 -8.44 -95.43
N THR A 728 -15.10 -7.81 -95.99
CA THR A 728 -15.14 -6.37 -96.34
C THR A 728 -16.03 -6.09 -97.57
N ASP A 729 -17.17 -5.45 -97.41
CA ASP A 729 -18.06 -5.06 -98.50
C ASP A 729 -18.68 -3.64 -98.36
N ILE A 730 -19.85 -3.42 -98.98
CA ILE A 730 -20.45 -2.09 -99.05
C ILE A 730 -21.04 -1.69 -97.71
N GLU A 731 -21.36 -2.64 -96.85
CA GLU A 731 -21.85 -2.42 -95.50
C GLU A 731 -20.73 -1.86 -94.60
N ASP A 732 -19.50 -2.39 -94.68
CA ASP A 732 -18.33 -1.81 -94.00
C ASP A 732 -17.98 -0.41 -94.48
N LEU A 733 -18.09 -0.18 -95.79
CA LEU A 733 -17.89 1.15 -96.35
C LEU A 733 -18.93 2.14 -95.81
N LEU A 734 -20.16 1.69 -95.54
CA LEU A 734 -21.20 2.52 -94.96
C LEU A 734 -20.95 2.77 -93.47
N VAL A 735 -20.41 1.81 -92.72
CA VAL A 735 -19.95 2.01 -91.32
C VAL A 735 -18.85 3.06 -91.28
N LEU A 736 -17.81 2.89 -92.10
CA LEU A 736 -16.68 3.81 -92.19
C LEU A 736 -17.10 5.24 -92.59
N ILE A 737 -17.97 5.38 -93.59
CA ILE A 737 -18.49 6.70 -93.99
C ILE A 737 -19.42 7.29 -92.91
N GLY A 738 -20.13 6.43 -92.18
CA GLY A 738 -20.99 6.84 -91.06
C GLY A 738 -20.20 7.51 -89.94
N ASN A 739 -18.97 7.05 -89.71
CA ASN A 739 -18.12 7.49 -88.60
C ASN A 739 -17.01 8.47 -89.04
N TRP A 740 -17.14 9.09 -90.22
CA TRP A 740 -16.11 9.90 -90.87
C TRP A 740 -15.79 11.23 -90.14
N ASP A 741 -14.87 11.24 -89.18
CA ASP A 741 -14.04 12.35 -88.69
C ASP A 741 -13.09 11.84 -87.57
N SER A 742 -12.53 12.73 -86.73
CA SER A 742 -11.89 12.33 -85.46
C SER A 742 -12.85 11.53 -84.57
N CYS A 743 -12.31 10.50 -83.92
CA CYS A 743 -12.98 9.63 -82.97
C CYS A 743 -13.05 10.27 -81.58
N ASN A 744 -13.56 11.50 -81.55
CA ASN A 744 -13.57 12.38 -80.40
C ASN A 744 -14.99 12.83 -80.10
#